data_AF-A0A9P7VAK7-F1
#
_entry.id   AF-A0A9P7VAK7-F1
#
_cell.length_a   1.000
_cell.length_b   1.000
_cell.length_c   1.000
_cell.angle_alpha   90.00
_cell.angle_beta   90.00
_cell.angle_gamma   90.00
#
_symmetry.space_group_name_H-M   'P 1'
#
loop_
_entity.id
_entity.type
_entity.pdbx_description
1 polymer ?
#
loop_
_entity_poly.entity_id
_entity_poly.type
_entity_poly.pdbx_seq_one_letter_code
_entity_poly.pdbx_strand_id
1 'polypeptide(L)'
;MAFYVEVAAHIQQLYLSQDANEIKHLQHQLQQVQKSPEAHILAKHLLTSPIPSVRYFGALTYTVYINQYRGLGWDHFRPLVTDMQLFIWEQLRTGTSNWNVIKKLLSGLSLLYIQFYKSGYETPVESLMAGGSGQIVTWDQFNSESKDVWQLLFTFLQILVEEIIRAEPDSKIHEYVQNHIYSVLNGLFGQQLQCHSIDLQLTNLECLNSWIPYFTFAESNSNVRYPDLNLILDYCLQESSSLDLDKLQVSVKAMANLTEILEGNRAVISEPYRNTLAHNLFEGFGIDFIKQIILSDDKQDYEEEITAFVSLVMAYLDLDILKLARDFLSPQNQVILNILLELVKIDLGYNDRVSDQLLKFWEDLANVFFGDDEVLRNYHKVNYSGFVRERNNLFAKLTTIYWSKSVIKPQLYEEYKTEIHDFRRQVADFFIVAYELLGMELYHILSNSVLNSLIGLNTLAENEQEEENIWKLEGSLWLLYMITDDLTFYETGVSKGLQDDIINLLNNGLIQTVYKLRFSSRNLNPIIFSTLLKFTSSISFVYLLPDASYHLQSILEMLFGFSLEKGLDLSLIASKTLLTICLSSRSILIPYLGDFETSTFQIIDDTTMDPLIVQRMVNAYISIALAVKDPSRFGMIILNLLQKIESAFKVPPENFTSEELYYEYHSLMPSLVFQMAKASNLPGEPHDFYTKDQIVVVDTYWQTDILQIKSFILHLVGQFSLVDQKLAYDASITEKCCQILKSGLNEVVDGPCKFPISYCADYLSTKIESCDQNSLPYLYELVQAIVDSNYKALTSSELELVLNKVFLEKSTQLMSDSDSIQTVVELFASILERKPSLVIHLYMMSIVLADFALPSITANETLTLRSGMKFWNAMITLRRGSQQDQQRAREMITEIGPSLTKNLMTGFIGTTRSNLEIFYPVFRNLIAKYQLQMKEWLQDVLIQLKKFDQTKIDTFIKRLLLTRGQHACNQILKEFWLETNGLVDYSSR
;
A
#
# COMPACT_ATOMS: atom_id res chain seq x y z
N MET A 1 -35.65 -2.41 -42.55
CA MET A 1 -36.66 -1.98 -41.55
C MET A 1 -36.94 -3.08 -40.52
N ALA A 2 -37.24 -4.33 -40.91
CA ALA A 2 -37.48 -5.43 -39.96
C ALA A 2 -36.29 -5.72 -39.01
N PHE A 3 -35.06 -5.81 -39.52
CA PHE A 3 -33.84 -6.03 -38.73
C PHE A 3 -33.60 -4.95 -37.66
N TYR A 4 -33.91 -3.69 -37.96
CA TYR A 4 -33.77 -2.57 -37.02
C TYR A 4 -34.72 -2.70 -35.82
N VAL A 5 -35.98 -3.07 -36.08
CA VAL A 5 -37.00 -3.23 -35.04
C VAL A 5 -36.62 -4.35 -34.08
N GLU A 6 -36.06 -5.44 -34.62
CA GLU A 6 -35.54 -6.56 -33.84
C GLU A 6 -34.37 -6.15 -32.93
N VAL A 7 -33.37 -5.43 -33.46
CA VAL A 7 -32.26 -4.92 -32.65
C VAL A 7 -32.75 -3.96 -31.56
N ALA A 8 -33.68 -3.07 -31.87
CA ALA A 8 -34.26 -2.15 -30.88
C ALA A 8 -35.04 -2.89 -29.77
N ALA A 9 -35.70 -4.00 -30.10
CA ALA A 9 -36.36 -4.87 -29.12
C ALA A 9 -35.34 -5.60 -28.23
N HIS A 10 -34.27 -6.15 -28.80
CA HIS A 10 -33.19 -6.78 -28.02
C HIS A 10 -32.50 -5.80 -27.07
N ILE A 11 -32.30 -4.54 -27.48
CA ILE A 11 -31.75 -3.49 -26.60
C ILE A 11 -32.70 -3.23 -25.41
N GLN A 12 -34.00 -3.12 -25.65
CA GLN A 12 -34.97 -2.92 -24.56
C GLN A 12 -35.01 -4.13 -23.63
N GLN A 13 -35.01 -5.33 -24.19
CA GLN A 13 -35.01 -6.57 -23.42
C GLN A 13 -33.75 -6.71 -22.57
N LEU A 14 -32.59 -6.26 -23.06
CA LEU A 14 -31.35 -6.21 -22.28
C LEU A 14 -31.49 -5.34 -21.02
N TYR A 15 -32.15 -4.18 -21.13
CA TYR A 15 -32.35 -3.27 -19.98
C TYR A 15 -33.52 -3.66 -19.08
N LEU A 16 -34.43 -4.52 -19.53
CA LEU A 16 -35.63 -4.94 -18.79
C LEU A 16 -35.50 -6.33 -18.15
N SER A 17 -34.65 -7.21 -18.68
CA SER A 17 -34.48 -8.57 -18.16
C SER A 17 -33.78 -8.59 -16.80
N GLN A 18 -34.20 -9.53 -15.94
CA GLN A 18 -33.55 -9.84 -14.66
C GLN A 18 -32.78 -11.18 -14.71
N ASP A 19 -32.81 -11.90 -15.85
CA ASP A 19 -32.10 -13.17 -16.02
C ASP A 19 -30.67 -12.95 -16.53
N ALA A 20 -29.68 -13.30 -15.70
CA ALA A 20 -28.27 -13.16 -16.02
C ALA A 20 -27.84 -13.92 -17.30
N ASN A 21 -28.44 -15.08 -17.59
CA ASN A 21 -28.11 -15.86 -18.79
C ASN A 21 -28.66 -15.20 -20.05
N GLU A 22 -29.88 -14.68 -19.98
CA GLU A 22 -30.52 -13.94 -21.07
C GLU A 22 -29.79 -12.63 -21.36
N ILE A 23 -29.43 -11.87 -20.32
CA ILE A 23 -28.61 -10.65 -20.43
C ILE A 23 -27.28 -10.97 -21.14
N LYS A 24 -26.57 -12.03 -20.72
CA LYS A 24 -25.30 -12.42 -21.33
C LYS A 24 -25.45 -12.80 -22.80
N HIS A 25 -26.53 -13.51 -23.15
CA HIS A 25 -26.83 -13.89 -24.53
C HIS A 25 -27.16 -12.67 -25.40
N LEU A 26 -28.06 -11.79 -24.94
CA LEU A 26 -28.45 -10.56 -25.63
C LEU A 26 -27.25 -9.62 -25.81
N GLN A 27 -26.41 -9.48 -24.77
CA GLN A 27 -25.20 -8.67 -24.84
C GLN A 27 -24.23 -9.20 -25.89
N HIS A 28 -24.03 -10.53 -25.96
CA HIS A 28 -23.18 -11.15 -26.98
C HIS A 28 -23.73 -10.92 -28.40
N GLN A 29 -25.04 -11.07 -28.61
CA GLN A 29 -25.67 -10.79 -29.91
C GLN A 29 -25.52 -9.31 -30.30
N LEU A 30 -25.80 -8.39 -29.39
CA LEU A 30 -25.68 -6.95 -29.62
C LEU A 30 -24.24 -6.53 -29.92
N GLN A 31 -23.23 -7.12 -29.26
CA GLN A 31 -21.83 -6.89 -29.57
C GLN A 31 -21.43 -7.37 -30.97
N GLN A 32 -21.97 -8.50 -31.43
CA GLN A 32 -21.75 -8.96 -32.81
C GLN A 32 -22.34 -7.97 -33.82
N VAL A 33 -23.55 -7.49 -33.56
CA VAL A 33 -24.21 -6.50 -34.41
C VAL A 33 -23.42 -5.19 -34.48
N GLN A 34 -22.86 -4.72 -33.36
CA GLN A 34 -22.03 -3.50 -33.34
C GLN A 34 -20.72 -3.61 -34.15
N LYS A 35 -20.23 -4.83 -34.38
CA LYS A 35 -19.02 -5.11 -35.16
C LYS A 35 -19.31 -5.39 -36.64
N SER A 36 -20.58 -5.38 -37.06
CA SER A 36 -20.97 -5.61 -38.46
C SER A 36 -20.51 -4.49 -39.41
N PRO A 37 -20.34 -4.77 -40.72
CA PRO A 37 -19.98 -3.74 -41.69
C PRO A 37 -21.05 -2.64 -41.85
N GLU A 38 -22.33 -2.98 -41.68
CA GLU A 38 -23.45 -2.05 -41.76
C GLU A 38 -23.75 -1.32 -40.43
N ALA A 39 -22.92 -1.49 -39.40
CA ALA A 39 -23.16 -0.95 -38.06
C ALA A 39 -23.36 0.58 -38.05
N HIS A 40 -22.69 1.32 -38.93
CA HIS A 40 -22.86 2.77 -39.07
C HIS A 40 -24.27 3.16 -39.60
N ILE A 41 -24.83 2.39 -40.54
CA ILE A 41 -26.20 2.60 -41.05
C ILE A 41 -27.21 2.27 -39.94
N LEU A 42 -26.98 1.17 -39.23
CA LEU A 42 -27.80 0.75 -38.11
C LEU A 42 -27.81 1.83 -37.00
N ALA A 43 -26.64 2.34 -36.63
CA ALA A 43 -26.50 3.40 -35.63
C ALA A 43 -27.30 4.65 -36.00
N LYS A 44 -27.24 5.10 -37.26
CA LYS A 44 -28.04 6.21 -37.78
C LYS A 44 -29.54 5.99 -37.56
N HIS A 45 -30.04 4.79 -37.85
CA HIS A 45 -31.45 4.46 -37.61
C HIS A 45 -31.81 4.41 -36.13
N LEU A 46 -30.95 3.85 -35.26
CA LEU A 46 -31.17 3.79 -33.80
C LEU A 46 -31.27 5.17 -33.15
N LEU A 47 -30.54 6.16 -33.67
CA LEU A 47 -30.65 7.54 -33.20
C LEU A 47 -32.03 8.17 -33.47
N THR A 48 -32.76 7.73 -34.50
CA THR A 48 -34.12 8.23 -34.79
C THR A 48 -35.21 7.64 -33.88
N SER A 49 -34.89 6.63 -33.07
CA SER A 49 -35.84 6.00 -32.15
C SER A 49 -36.43 7.01 -31.15
N PRO A 50 -37.69 6.88 -30.71
CA PRO A 50 -38.21 7.71 -29.61
C PRO A 50 -37.63 7.32 -28.24
N ILE A 51 -36.95 6.16 -28.12
CA ILE A 51 -36.54 5.59 -26.83
C ILE A 51 -35.07 5.98 -26.50
N PRO A 52 -34.80 6.64 -25.35
CA PRO A 52 -33.47 7.10 -24.94
C PRO A 52 -32.37 6.03 -24.93
N SER A 53 -32.64 4.85 -24.38
CA SER A 53 -31.65 3.75 -24.30
C SER A 53 -31.26 3.23 -25.68
N VAL A 54 -32.22 3.15 -26.61
CA VAL A 54 -31.98 2.77 -28.01
C VAL A 54 -31.13 3.83 -28.73
N ARG A 55 -31.41 5.13 -28.50
CA ARG A 55 -30.56 6.22 -29.03
C ARG A 55 -29.13 6.14 -28.51
N TYR A 56 -28.95 5.91 -27.21
CA TYR A 56 -27.63 5.78 -26.60
C TYR A 56 -26.85 4.59 -27.17
N PHE A 57 -27.51 3.44 -27.37
CA PHE A 57 -26.89 2.28 -28.03
C PHE A 57 -26.51 2.61 -29.49
N GLY A 58 -27.31 3.41 -30.21
CA GLY A 58 -26.95 3.94 -31.52
C GLY A 58 -25.65 4.75 -31.50
N ALA A 59 -25.53 5.70 -30.56
CA ALA A 59 -24.31 6.48 -30.37
C ALA A 59 -23.10 5.60 -30.00
N LEU A 60 -23.28 4.61 -29.11
CA LEU A 60 -22.24 3.64 -28.77
C LEU A 60 -21.80 2.81 -29.98
N THR A 61 -22.74 2.45 -30.85
CA THR A 61 -22.47 1.68 -32.07
C THR A 61 -21.56 2.45 -33.03
N TYR A 62 -21.72 3.78 -33.15
CA TYR A 62 -20.75 4.60 -33.87
C TYR A 62 -19.35 4.53 -33.26
N THR A 63 -19.22 4.60 -31.93
CA THR A 63 -17.91 4.44 -31.26
C THR A 63 -17.26 3.09 -31.58
N VAL A 64 -18.02 1.99 -31.53
CA VAL A 64 -17.51 0.65 -31.86
C VAL A 64 -17.07 0.59 -33.33
N TYR A 65 -17.87 1.15 -34.24
CA TYR A 65 -17.55 1.21 -35.66
C TYR A 65 -16.25 1.99 -35.92
N ILE A 66 -16.08 3.17 -35.32
CA ILE A 66 -14.85 3.98 -35.44
C ILE A 66 -13.62 3.18 -34.98
N ASN A 67 -13.72 2.44 -33.88
CA ASN A 67 -12.62 1.64 -33.35
C ASN A 67 -12.31 0.39 -34.18
N GLN A 68 -13.33 -0.24 -34.77
CA GLN A 68 -13.16 -1.42 -35.62
C GLN A 68 -12.47 -1.08 -36.95
N TYR A 69 -12.71 0.11 -37.49
CA TYR A 69 -12.27 0.52 -38.84
C TYR A 69 -11.20 1.62 -38.85
N ARG A 70 -10.35 1.70 -37.81
CA ARG A 70 -9.27 2.72 -37.65
C ARG A 70 -8.30 2.87 -38.83
N GLY A 71 -8.24 1.89 -39.74
CA GLY A 71 -7.32 1.90 -40.90
C GLY A 71 -7.87 2.57 -42.17
N LEU A 72 -9.13 3.03 -42.17
CA LEU A 72 -9.73 3.69 -43.33
C LEU A 72 -9.40 5.20 -43.35
N GLY A 73 -9.38 5.81 -44.55
CA GLY A 73 -9.05 7.23 -44.72
C GLY A 73 -10.17 8.18 -44.30
N TRP A 74 -9.84 9.48 -44.15
CA TRP A 74 -10.76 10.53 -43.70
C TRP A 74 -12.06 10.62 -44.51
N ASP A 75 -11.98 10.48 -45.84
CA ASP A 75 -13.16 10.57 -46.73
C ASP A 75 -14.25 9.55 -46.38
N HIS A 76 -13.88 8.40 -45.79
CA HIS A 76 -14.83 7.38 -45.34
C HIS A 76 -15.62 7.83 -44.11
N PHE A 77 -14.99 8.55 -43.18
CA PHE A 77 -15.59 8.96 -41.92
C PHE A 77 -16.22 10.36 -41.97
N ARG A 78 -15.90 11.17 -42.98
CA ARG A 78 -16.48 12.51 -43.14
C ARG A 78 -18.03 12.52 -43.14
N PRO A 79 -18.74 11.62 -43.85
CA PRO A 79 -20.21 11.58 -43.80
C PRO A 79 -20.74 11.27 -42.39
N LEU A 80 -20.02 10.42 -41.65
CA LEU A 80 -20.38 10.03 -40.30
C LEU A 80 -20.29 11.22 -39.32
N VAL A 81 -19.27 12.07 -39.46
CA VAL A 81 -19.15 13.33 -38.70
C VAL A 81 -20.36 14.24 -38.96
N THR A 82 -20.73 14.44 -40.23
CA THR A 82 -21.90 15.24 -40.61
C THR A 82 -23.19 14.68 -40.00
N ASP A 83 -23.39 13.36 -40.05
CA ASP A 83 -24.57 12.71 -39.49
C ASP A 83 -24.68 12.90 -37.97
N MET A 84 -23.57 12.78 -37.24
CA MET A 84 -23.54 13.03 -35.80
C MET A 84 -23.83 14.51 -35.47
N GLN A 85 -23.24 15.45 -36.20
CA GLN A 85 -23.44 16.88 -36.01
C GLN A 85 -24.88 17.31 -36.29
N LEU A 86 -25.48 16.84 -37.40
CA LEU A 86 -26.87 17.14 -37.74
C LEU A 86 -27.83 16.67 -36.65
N PHE A 87 -27.60 15.45 -36.12
CA PHE A 87 -28.42 14.92 -35.03
C PHE A 87 -28.32 15.77 -33.76
N ILE A 88 -27.10 16.17 -33.36
CA ILE A 88 -26.87 17.02 -32.18
C ILE A 88 -27.63 18.35 -32.33
N TRP A 89 -27.51 19.02 -33.47
CA TRP A 89 -28.20 20.29 -33.72
C TRP A 89 -29.73 20.15 -33.84
N GLU A 90 -30.23 19.03 -34.35
CA GLU A 90 -31.66 18.73 -34.36
C GLU A 90 -32.23 18.58 -32.95
N GLN A 91 -31.51 17.90 -32.05
CA GLN A 91 -31.91 17.77 -30.64
C GLN A 91 -31.98 19.13 -29.94
N LEU A 92 -31.00 20.01 -30.18
CA LEU A 92 -30.97 21.37 -29.62
C LEU A 92 -32.12 22.24 -30.14
N ARG A 93 -32.40 22.19 -31.45
CA ARG A 93 -33.50 22.99 -32.05
C ARG A 93 -34.89 22.57 -31.59
N THR A 94 -35.08 21.28 -31.31
CA THR A 94 -36.37 20.72 -30.91
C THR A 94 -36.63 20.80 -29.40
N GLY A 95 -35.62 21.17 -28.60
CA GLY A 95 -35.71 21.23 -27.15
C GLY A 95 -35.83 19.86 -26.47
N THR A 96 -35.67 18.74 -27.21
CA THR A 96 -35.70 17.37 -26.68
C THR A 96 -34.30 16.84 -26.35
N SER A 97 -33.43 17.71 -25.84
CA SER A 97 -32.00 17.43 -25.67
C SER A 97 -31.73 16.29 -24.68
N ASN A 98 -31.40 15.10 -25.20
CA ASN A 98 -30.85 14.02 -24.38
C ASN A 98 -29.31 14.15 -24.30
N TRP A 99 -28.84 14.84 -23.27
CA TRP A 99 -27.42 15.11 -23.06
C TRP A 99 -26.54 13.86 -22.98
N ASN A 100 -27.05 12.72 -22.49
CA ASN A 100 -26.27 11.48 -22.45
C ASN A 100 -25.92 10.98 -23.86
N VAL A 101 -26.87 11.10 -24.81
CA VAL A 101 -26.65 10.74 -26.21
C VAL A 101 -25.71 11.76 -26.86
N ILE A 102 -25.91 13.05 -26.61
CA ILE A 102 -25.04 14.13 -27.13
C ILE A 102 -23.61 13.91 -26.67
N LYS A 103 -23.36 13.76 -25.36
CA LYS A 103 -22.01 13.50 -24.80
C LYS A 103 -21.36 12.27 -25.44
N LYS A 104 -22.11 11.19 -25.69
CA LYS A 104 -21.57 9.99 -26.35
C LYS A 104 -21.19 10.23 -27.81
N LEU A 105 -21.98 11.03 -28.55
CA LEU A 105 -21.65 11.44 -29.91
C LEU A 105 -20.44 12.37 -29.95
N LEU A 106 -20.34 13.31 -29.01
CA LEU A 106 -19.16 14.18 -28.85
C LEU A 106 -17.89 13.36 -28.60
N SER A 107 -17.94 12.33 -27.73
CA SER A 107 -16.84 11.37 -27.55
C SER A 107 -16.47 10.65 -28.86
N GLY A 108 -17.47 10.27 -29.68
CA GLY A 108 -17.24 9.73 -31.03
C GLY A 108 -16.53 10.72 -31.97
N LEU A 109 -16.92 12.01 -31.95
CA LEU A 109 -16.25 13.07 -32.71
C LEU A 109 -14.81 13.28 -32.23
N SER A 110 -14.55 13.25 -30.92
CA SER A 110 -13.21 13.35 -30.35
C SER A 110 -12.31 12.20 -30.77
N LEU A 111 -12.82 10.97 -30.82
CA LEU A 111 -12.07 9.81 -31.34
C LEU A 111 -11.69 9.96 -32.81
N LEU A 112 -12.59 10.52 -33.62
CA LEU A 112 -12.29 10.83 -35.03
C LEU A 112 -11.27 11.96 -35.16
N TYR A 113 -11.33 12.98 -34.31
CA TYR A 113 -10.30 14.02 -34.24
C TYR A 113 -8.93 13.42 -33.95
N ILE A 114 -8.82 12.58 -32.91
CA ILE A 114 -7.57 11.91 -32.54
C ILE A 114 -6.99 11.09 -33.71
N GLN A 115 -7.84 10.47 -34.53
CA GLN A 115 -7.41 9.70 -35.70
C GLN A 115 -7.00 10.57 -36.89
N PHE A 116 -7.69 11.69 -37.13
CA PHE A 116 -7.63 12.43 -38.40
C PHE A 116 -7.20 13.90 -38.29
N TYR A 117 -6.68 14.34 -37.14
CA TYR A 117 -6.22 15.73 -36.96
C TYR A 117 -5.13 16.16 -37.97
N LYS A 118 -4.35 15.22 -38.53
CA LYS A 118 -3.33 15.48 -39.59
C LYS A 118 -3.88 15.41 -41.02
N SER A 119 -5.07 14.86 -41.19
CA SER A 119 -5.56 14.30 -42.45
C SER A 119 -6.93 14.86 -42.87
N GLY A 120 -7.26 16.07 -42.41
CA GLY A 120 -8.44 16.80 -42.84
C GLY A 120 -9.50 17.09 -41.77
N TYR A 121 -9.27 16.75 -40.50
CA TYR A 121 -10.17 17.11 -39.38
C TYR A 121 -9.44 17.93 -38.30
N GLU A 122 -8.88 19.07 -38.69
CA GLU A 122 -8.03 19.92 -37.84
C GLU A 122 -8.81 20.77 -36.82
N THR A 123 -10.01 21.25 -37.19
CA THR A 123 -10.81 22.19 -36.40
C THR A 123 -12.16 21.58 -35.97
N PRO A 124 -12.17 20.60 -35.06
CA PRO A 124 -13.38 19.84 -34.72
C PRO A 124 -14.47 20.72 -34.11
N VAL A 125 -14.10 21.74 -33.33
CA VAL A 125 -15.05 22.66 -32.66
C VAL A 125 -15.73 23.57 -33.68
N GLU A 126 -14.97 24.16 -34.61
CA GLU A 126 -15.52 24.96 -35.72
C GLU A 126 -16.40 24.13 -36.64
N SER A 127 -15.99 22.88 -36.91
CA SER A 127 -16.82 21.93 -37.65
C SER A 127 -18.15 21.65 -36.94
N LEU A 128 -18.17 21.55 -35.61
CA LEU A 128 -19.41 21.40 -34.84
C LEU A 128 -20.27 22.68 -34.90
N MET A 129 -19.65 23.87 -34.81
CA MET A 129 -20.35 25.17 -34.91
C MET A 129 -21.07 25.35 -36.25
N ALA A 130 -20.51 24.80 -37.34
CA ALA A 130 -21.15 24.82 -38.67
C ALA A 130 -22.44 23.97 -38.78
N GLY A 131 -22.73 23.13 -37.78
CA GLY A 131 -23.96 22.35 -37.68
C GLY A 131 -24.29 21.45 -38.86
N GLY A 132 -23.26 20.85 -39.47
CA GLY A 132 -23.43 19.93 -40.59
C GLY A 132 -23.82 20.59 -41.93
N SER A 133 -23.86 21.92 -42.01
CA SER A 133 -24.17 22.66 -43.24
C SER A 133 -23.07 22.60 -44.31
N GLY A 134 -21.87 22.11 -43.95
CA GLY A 134 -20.69 22.10 -44.81
C GLY A 134 -20.05 23.48 -45.02
N GLN A 135 -20.58 24.54 -44.41
CA GLN A 135 -19.98 25.87 -44.40
C GLN A 135 -18.88 25.95 -43.31
N ILE A 136 -17.82 26.73 -43.56
CA ILE A 136 -16.79 26.98 -42.56
C ILE A 136 -17.26 28.14 -41.70
N VAL A 137 -17.48 27.90 -40.41
CA VAL A 137 -17.78 28.94 -39.42
C VAL A 137 -16.56 29.05 -38.49
N THR A 138 -15.79 30.12 -38.65
CA THR A 138 -14.66 30.38 -37.76
C THR A 138 -15.16 30.95 -36.43
N TRP A 139 -14.39 30.77 -35.35
CA TRP A 139 -14.74 31.31 -34.04
C TRP A 139 -15.10 32.81 -34.08
N ASP A 140 -14.33 33.64 -34.80
CA ASP A 140 -14.57 35.10 -34.89
C ASP A 140 -15.92 35.48 -35.52
N GLN A 141 -16.55 34.56 -36.26
CA GLN A 141 -17.83 34.77 -36.93
C GLN A 141 -19.01 34.21 -36.13
N PHE A 142 -18.73 33.47 -35.06
CA PHE A 142 -19.74 32.79 -34.27
C PHE A 142 -20.36 33.76 -33.26
N ASN A 143 -21.68 33.93 -33.34
CA ASN A 143 -22.46 34.66 -32.34
C ASN A 143 -23.74 33.89 -32.04
N SER A 144 -23.96 33.53 -30.78
CA SER A 144 -25.16 32.84 -30.34
C SER A 144 -25.59 33.32 -28.96
N GLU A 145 -26.86 33.67 -28.82
CA GLU A 145 -27.47 34.03 -27.54
C GLU A 145 -28.06 32.81 -26.81
N SER A 146 -28.00 31.61 -27.41
CA SER A 146 -28.61 30.40 -26.86
C SER A 146 -27.71 29.72 -25.81
N LYS A 147 -28.19 29.66 -24.57
CA LYS A 147 -27.51 28.96 -23.46
C LYS A 147 -27.13 27.51 -23.80
N ASP A 148 -28.01 26.77 -24.47
CA ASP A 148 -27.76 25.35 -24.81
C ASP A 148 -26.60 25.18 -25.81
N VAL A 149 -26.39 26.18 -26.68
CA VAL A 149 -25.27 26.20 -27.61
C VAL A 149 -23.95 26.44 -26.88
N TRP A 150 -23.92 27.35 -25.91
CA TRP A 150 -22.75 27.53 -25.04
C TRP A 150 -22.45 26.27 -24.23
N GLN A 151 -23.49 25.66 -23.64
CA GLN A 151 -23.34 24.40 -22.92
C GLN A 151 -22.76 23.29 -23.82
N LEU A 152 -23.20 23.22 -25.08
CA LEU A 152 -22.69 22.25 -26.06
C LEU A 152 -21.18 22.44 -26.29
N LEU A 153 -20.75 23.67 -26.53
CA LEU A 153 -19.34 23.97 -26.84
C LEU A 153 -18.42 23.64 -25.67
N PHE A 154 -18.79 24.04 -24.44
CA PHE A 154 -18.02 23.68 -23.25
C PHE A 154 -17.98 22.17 -23.03
N THR A 155 -19.13 21.49 -23.15
CA THR A 155 -19.19 20.03 -23.02
C THR A 155 -18.32 19.33 -24.08
N PHE A 156 -18.25 19.86 -25.30
CA PHE A 156 -17.41 19.27 -26.33
C PHE A 156 -15.93 19.48 -26.04
N LEU A 157 -15.54 20.70 -25.66
CA LEU A 157 -14.16 21.02 -25.28
C LEU A 157 -13.69 20.16 -24.09
N GLN A 158 -14.55 19.95 -23.10
CA GLN A 158 -14.31 19.04 -21.98
C GLN A 158 -14.03 17.61 -22.46
N ILE A 159 -14.96 17.01 -23.19
CA ILE A 159 -14.86 15.61 -23.64
C ILE A 159 -13.68 15.42 -24.61
N LEU A 160 -13.36 16.42 -25.42
CA LEU A 160 -12.24 16.37 -26.36
C LEU A 160 -10.92 16.12 -25.64
N VAL A 161 -10.60 16.91 -24.62
CA VAL A 161 -9.33 16.77 -23.89
C VAL A 161 -9.31 15.51 -23.03
N GLU A 162 -10.44 15.13 -22.43
CA GLU A 162 -10.56 13.84 -21.70
C GLU A 162 -10.27 12.63 -22.59
N GLU A 163 -10.80 12.61 -23.82
CA GLU A 163 -10.53 11.53 -24.77
C GLU A 163 -9.09 11.55 -25.28
N ILE A 164 -8.45 12.72 -25.39
CA ILE A 164 -7.02 12.82 -25.74
C ILE A 164 -6.15 12.24 -24.62
N ILE A 165 -6.41 12.60 -23.36
CA ILE A 165 -5.70 12.04 -22.20
C ILE A 165 -5.88 10.52 -22.17
N ARG A 166 -7.11 10.03 -22.37
CA ARG A 166 -7.42 8.59 -22.33
C ARG A 166 -6.82 7.80 -23.48
N ALA A 167 -6.89 8.36 -24.70
CA ALA A 167 -6.38 7.69 -25.88
C ALA A 167 -4.86 7.64 -25.87
N GLU A 168 -4.23 8.65 -25.24
CA GLU A 168 -2.82 9.00 -25.32
C GLU A 168 -2.40 8.90 -26.80
N PRO A 169 -2.46 9.98 -27.61
CA PRO A 169 -2.03 9.98 -29.01
C PRO A 169 -0.66 10.65 -29.22
N ASP A 170 -0.11 10.63 -30.44
CA ASP A 170 1.23 11.14 -30.69
C ASP A 170 1.39 12.65 -30.39
N SER A 171 2.61 13.04 -29.98
CA SER A 171 2.90 14.37 -29.41
C SER A 171 2.49 15.56 -30.28
N LYS A 172 2.36 15.38 -31.60
CA LYS A 172 1.96 16.47 -32.50
C LYS A 172 0.52 16.91 -32.29
N ILE A 173 -0.37 16.06 -31.76
CA ILE A 173 -1.76 16.47 -31.53
C ILE A 173 -1.83 17.70 -30.63
N HIS A 174 -0.92 17.81 -29.66
CA HIS A 174 -0.91 18.90 -28.70
C HIS A 174 -0.61 20.24 -29.38
N GLU A 175 0.24 20.25 -30.41
CA GLU A 175 0.51 21.44 -31.22
C GLU A 175 -0.76 21.88 -31.97
N TYR A 176 -1.55 20.94 -32.50
CA TYR A 176 -2.82 21.26 -33.15
C TYR A 176 -3.88 21.74 -32.16
N VAL A 177 -3.97 21.13 -30.97
CA VAL A 177 -4.88 21.59 -29.92
C VAL A 177 -4.52 23.01 -29.48
N GLN A 178 -3.24 23.31 -29.30
CA GLN A 178 -2.78 24.66 -28.98
C GLN A 178 -3.12 25.68 -30.08
N ASN A 179 -2.88 25.34 -31.34
CA ASN A 179 -3.05 26.28 -32.46
C ASN A 179 -4.53 26.51 -32.82
N HIS A 180 -5.38 25.50 -32.70
CA HIS A 180 -6.73 25.53 -33.27
C HIS A 180 -7.87 25.48 -32.25
N ILE A 181 -7.68 24.81 -31.11
CA ILE A 181 -8.77 24.56 -30.15
C ILE A 181 -8.64 25.49 -28.94
N TYR A 182 -7.42 25.72 -28.48
CA TYR A 182 -7.15 26.59 -27.33
C TYR A 182 -7.52 28.07 -27.60
N SER A 183 -7.39 28.55 -28.85
CA SER A 183 -7.88 29.88 -29.24
C SER A 183 -9.39 30.02 -29.08
N VAL A 184 -10.15 28.97 -29.42
CA VAL A 184 -11.61 28.92 -29.24
C VAL A 184 -11.96 28.91 -27.75
N LEU A 185 -11.24 28.12 -26.94
CA LEU A 185 -11.38 28.10 -25.50
C LEU A 185 -11.22 29.52 -24.92
N ASN A 186 -10.09 30.18 -25.18
CA ASN A 186 -9.82 31.54 -24.68
C ASN A 186 -10.87 32.56 -25.17
N GLY A 187 -11.31 32.43 -26.42
CA GLY A 187 -12.39 33.25 -26.96
C GLY A 187 -13.71 33.11 -26.21
N LEU A 188 -14.11 31.88 -25.88
CA LEU A 188 -15.33 31.59 -25.10
C LEU A 188 -15.25 32.24 -23.71
N PHE A 189 -14.12 32.12 -23.01
CA PHE A 189 -13.92 32.76 -21.69
C PHE A 189 -13.96 34.29 -21.77
N GLY A 190 -13.34 34.89 -22.80
CA GLY A 190 -13.33 36.34 -22.97
C GLY A 190 -14.72 36.95 -23.18
N GLN A 191 -15.65 36.22 -23.83
CA GLN A 191 -17.02 36.69 -24.07
C GLN A 191 -17.99 36.37 -22.92
N GLN A 192 -17.68 35.37 -22.09
CA GLN A 192 -18.59 34.90 -21.03
C GLN A 192 -18.59 35.78 -19.76
N LEU A 193 -17.63 36.70 -19.60
CA LEU A 193 -17.60 37.70 -18.51
C LEU A 193 -18.89 38.56 -18.41
N GLN A 194 -19.85 38.40 -19.32
CA GLN A 194 -21.15 39.09 -19.34
C GLN A 194 -22.38 38.18 -19.09
N CYS A 195 -22.23 36.86 -18.96
CA CYS A 195 -23.35 35.92 -18.83
C CYS A 195 -23.61 35.52 -17.36
N HIS A 196 -24.86 35.62 -16.89
CA HIS A 196 -25.21 35.54 -15.46
C HIS A 196 -25.92 34.24 -15.02
N SER A 197 -25.99 33.20 -15.86
CA SER A 197 -26.69 31.96 -15.47
C SER A 197 -25.79 30.97 -14.75
N ILE A 198 -26.21 30.54 -13.55
CA ILE A 198 -25.48 29.61 -12.67
C ILE A 198 -25.11 28.31 -13.40
N ASP A 199 -26.06 27.65 -14.09
CA ASP A 199 -25.76 26.38 -14.78
C ASP A 199 -24.65 26.50 -15.84
N LEU A 200 -24.55 27.66 -16.49
CA LEU A 200 -23.52 27.89 -17.50
C LEU A 200 -22.16 28.18 -16.85
N GLN A 201 -22.13 28.88 -15.71
CA GLN A 201 -20.91 29.04 -14.91
C GLN A 201 -20.41 27.67 -14.41
N LEU A 202 -21.30 26.80 -13.94
CA LEU A 202 -20.96 25.45 -13.52
C LEU A 202 -20.44 24.58 -14.68
N THR A 203 -21.10 24.59 -15.84
CA THR A 203 -20.64 23.87 -17.04
C THR A 203 -19.26 24.36 -17.47
N ASN A 204 -19.03 25.67 -17.37
CA ASN A 204 -17.75 26.26 -17.70
C ASN A 204 -16.62 25.81 -16.77
N LEU A 205 -16.88 25.82 -15.45
CA LEU A 205 -15.93 25.34 -14.45
C LEU A 205 -15.67 23.83 -14.59
N GLU A 206 -16.66 23.03 -15.00
CA GLU A 206 -16.48 21.60 -15.35
C GLU A 206 -15.57 21.41 -16.57
N CYS A 207 -15.73 22.26 -17.58
CA CYS A 207 -14.82 22.27 -18.73
C CYS A 207 -13.38 22.57 -18.28
N LEU A 208 -13.18 23.61 -17.45
CA LEU A 208 -11.86 23.94 -16.92
C LEU A 208 -11.23 22.81 -16.12
N ASN A 209 -12.01 22.12 -15.28
CA ASN A 209 -11.56 20.97 -14.50
C ASN A 209 -10.95 19.87 -15.39
N SER A 210 -11.41 19.71 -16.63
CA SER A 210 -10.79 18.77 -17.60
C SER A 210 -9.58 19.35 -18.34
N TRP A 211 -9.56 20.68 -18.56
CA TRP A 211 -8.47 21.36 -19.26
C TRP A 211 -7.23 21.54 -18.40
N ILE A 212 -7.38 21.76 -17.09
CA ILE A 212 -6.26 21.93 -16.15
C ILE A 212 -5.31 20.71 -16.17
N PRO A 213 -5.78 19.48 -15.93
CA PRO A 213 -4.92 18.30 -16.01
C PRO A 213 -4.44 18.03 -17.44
N TYR A 214 -5.21 18.41 -18.47
CA TYR A 214 -4.76 18.35 -19.86
C TYR A 214 -3.54 19.24 -20.13
N PHE A 215 -3.48 20.46 -19.56
CA PHE A 215 -2.30 21.32 -19.74
C PHE A 215 -1.04 20.62 -19.24
N THR A 216 -1.07 20.10 -18.00
CA THR A 216 0.05 19.36 -17.42
C THR A 216 0.40 18.12 -18.23
N PHE A 217 -0.60 17.38 -18.71
CA PHE A 217 -0.41 16.21 -19.57
C PHE A 217 0.26 16.58 -20.90
N ALA A 218 -0.20 17.63 -21.58
CA ALA A 218 0.33 18.07 -22.86
C ALA A 218 1.76 18.62 -22.74
N GLU A 219 2.06 19.38 -21.68
CA GLU A 219 3.41 19.93 -21.44
C GLU A 219 4.43 18.85 -21.09
N SER A 220 3.98 17.79 -20.40
CA SER A 220 4.82 16.63 -20.06
C SER A 220 5.09 15.73 -21.27
N ASN A 221 4.12 15.60 -22.18
CA ASN A 221 4.20 14.69 -23.33
C ASN A 221 4.60 15.39 -24.66
N SER A 222 4.88 16.71 -24.65
CA SER A 222 5.25 17.46 -25.86
C SER A 222 6.06 18.73 -25.58
N ASN A 223 6.45 19.43 -26.64
CA ASN A 223 7.14 20.73 -26.56
C ASN A 223 6.16 21.92 -26.41
N VAL A 224 4.85 21.66 -26.40
CA VAL A 224 3.83 22.69 -26.24
C VAL A 224 3.89 23.27 -24.83
N ARG A 225 3.68 24.58 -24.71
CA ARG A 225 3.61 25.28 -23.42
C ARG A 225 2.42 26.22 -23.43
N TYR A 226 1.71 26.32 -22.30
CA TYR A 226 0.54 27.19 -22.11
C TYR A 226 0.86 28.32 -21.11
N PRO A 227 1.66 29.33 -21.49
CA PRO A 227 2.13 30.35 -20.55
C PRO A 227 1.08 31.42 -20.19
N ASP A 228 0.00 31.56 -20.97
CA ASP A 228 -0.98 32.65 -20.84
C ASP A 228 -2.34 32.12 -20.36
N LEU A 229 -2.41 31.68 -19.10
CA LEU A 229 -3.66 31.27 -18.45
C LEU A 229 -4.36 32.45 -17.74
N ASN A 230 -3.99 33.70 -18.03
CA ASN A 230 -4.43 34.89 -17.29
C ASN A 230 -5.96 35.01 -17.25
N LEU A 231 -6.65 34.83 -18.39
CA LEU A 231 -8.12 34.91 -18.45
C LEU A 231 -8.81 33.82 -17.61
N ILE A 232 -8.22 32.62 -17.57
CA ILE A 232 -8.74 31.50 -16.78
C ILE A 232 -8.53 31.78 -15.29
N LEU A 233 -7.35 32.28 -14.91
CA LEU A 233 -7.03 32.68 -13.55
C LEU A 233 -7.90 33.83 -13.07
N ASP A 234 -8.08 34.88 -13.89
CA ASP A 234 -8.94 36.02 -13.60
C ASP A 234 -10.38 35.55 -13.34
N TYR A 235 -10.91 34.67 -14.21
CA TYR A 235 -12.24 34.11 -14.08
C TYR A 235 -12.38 33.28 -12.78
N CYS A 236 -11.47 32.35 -12.53
CA CYS A 236 -11.51 31.52 -11.32
C CYS A 236 -11.34 32.35 -10.04
N LEU A 237 -10.48 33.37 -10.03
CA LEU A 237 -10.32 34.27 -8.88
C LEU A 237 -11.57 35.11 -8.63
N GLN A 238 -12.22 35.60 -9.69
CA GLN A 238 -13.46 36.37 -9.58
C GLN A 238 -14.60 35.51 -8.99
N GLU A 239 -14.82 34.31 -9.54
CA GLU A 239 -15.93 33.43 -9.11
C GLU A 239 -15.68 32.83 -7.72
N SER A 240 -14.43 32.47 -7.39
CA SER A 240 -14.08 31.92 -6.06
C SER A 240 -14.25 32.93 -4.93
N SER A 241 -14.12 34.23 -5.22
CA SER A 241 -14.16 35.30 -4.20
C SER A 241 -15.57 35.88 -4.01
N SER A 242 -16.61 35.20 -4.48
CA SER A 242 -18.01 35.62 -4.33
C SER A 242 -18.67 34.92 -3.12
N LEU A 243 -19.22 35.70 -2.18
CA LEU A 243 -19.90 35.21 -0.98
C LEU A 243 -21.44 35.31 -1.13
N ASP A 244 -21.95 35.02 -2.33
CA ASP A 244 -23.37 34.95 -2.60
C ASP A 244 -23.86 33.55 -2.17
N LEU A 245 -24.61 33.46 -1.05
CA LEU A 245 -25.05 32.19 -0.47
C LEU A 245 -25.85 31.32 -1.48
N ASP A 246 -26.57 31.97 -2.40
CA ASP A 246 -27.32 31.28 -3.45
C ASP A 246 -26.44 30.71 -4.59
N LYS A 247 -25.13 31.02 -4.58
CA LYS A 247 -24.15 30.64 -5.61
C LYS A 247 -22.90 29.95 -5.08
N LEU A 248 -22.90 29.50 -3.83
CA LEU A 248 -21.72 28.86 -3.22
C LEU A 248 -21.17 27.70 -4.06
N GLN A 249 -22.03 26.92 -4.73
CA GLN A 249 -21.61 25.84 -5.64
C GLN A 249 -20.66 26.32 -6.75
N VAL A 250 -20.83 27.54 -7.25
CA VAL A 250 -19.92 28.15 -8.24
C VAL A 250 -18.58 28.47 -7.59
N SER A 251 -18.60 29.09 -6.41
CA SER A 251 -17.39 29.41 -5.65
C SER A 251 -16.59 28.15 -5.30
N VAL A 252 -17.25 27.07 -4.86
CA VAL A 252 -16.63 25.75 -4.56
C VAL A 252 -15.92 25.21 -5.78
N LYS A 253 -16.59 25.14 -6.94
CA LYS A 253 -15.97 24.64 -8.18
C LYS A 253 -14.80 25.53 -8.64
N ALA A 254 -14.91 26.85 -8.46
CA ALA A 254 -13.83 27.77 -8.78
C ALA A 254 -12.62 27.58 -7.85
N MET A 255 -12.84 27.39 -6.55
CA MET A 255 -11.78 27.06 -5.58
C MET A 255 -11.11 25.72 -5.90
N ALA A 256 -11.88 24.69 -6.27
CA ALA A 256 -11.34 23.39 -6.68
C ALA A 256 -10.44 23.50 -7.92
N ASN A 257 -10.86 24.25 -8.94
CA ASN A 257 -10.05 24.50 -10.12
C ASN A 257 -8.76 25.28 -9.79
N LEU A 258 -8.82 26.29 -8.92
CA LEU A 258 -7.60 26.99 -8.46
C LEU A 258 -6.65 26.05 -7.71
N THR A 259 -7.19 25.19 -6.85
CA THR A 259 -6.43 24.16 -6.12
C THR A 259 -5.69 23.25 -7.10
N GLU A 260 -6.38 22.73 -8.11
CA GLU A 260 -5.78 21.84 -9.12
C GLU A 260 -4.71 22.56 -9.97
N ILE A 261 -4.90 23.84 -10.29
CA ILE A 261 -3.87 24.65 -10.99
C ILE A 261 -2.61 24.80 -10.11
N LEU A 262 -2.79 25.11 -8.82
CA LEU A 262 -1.70 25.28 -7.86
C LEU A 262 -0.89 23.99 -7.70
N GLU A 263 -1.55 22.84 -7.62
CA GLU A 263 -0.91 21.54 -7.47
C GLU A 263 -0.25 21.06 -8.77
N GLY A 264 -0.95 21.19 -9.91
CA GLY A 264 -0.55 20.63 -11.19
C GLY A 264 0.48 21.45 -11.98
N ASN A 265 0.45 22.79 -11.90
CA ASN A 265 1.33 23.66 -12.69
C ASN A 265 1.77 24.93 -11.95
N ARG A 266 2.56 24.74 -10.89
CA ARG A 266 3.09 25.80 -9.98
C ARG A 266 3.77 26.98 -10.69
N ALA A 267 4.33 26.76 -11.88
CA ALA A 267 5.08 27.77 -12.63
C ALA A 267 4.18 28.79 -13.35
N VAL A 268 2.90 28.47 -13.56
CA VAL A 268 1.99 29.31 -14.35
C VAL A 268 1.47 30.52 -13.57
N ILE A 269 1.40 30.43 -12.24
CA ILE A 269 0.88 31.53 -11.41
C ILE A 269 2.01 32.53 -11.14
N SER A 270 1.94 33.66 -11.83
CA SER A 270 2.87 34.79 -11.63
C SER A 270 2.68 35.47 -10.28
N GLU A 271 3.72 36.18 -9.81
CA GLU A 271 3.73 36.83 -8.50
C GLU A 271 2.52 37.77 -8.23
N PRO A 272 2.02 38.57 -9.20
CA PRO A 272 0.80 39.35 -9.01
C PRO A 272 -0.42 38.51 -8.63
N TYR A 273 -0.64 37.37 -9.30
CA TYR A 273 -1.77 36.48 -9.01
C TYR A 273 -1.63 35.81 -7.65
N ARG A 274 -0.41 35.43 -7.25
CA ARG A 274 -0.14 34.90 -5.92
C ARG A 274 -0.51 35.92 -4.83
N ASN A 275 -0.15 37.19 -5.03
CA ASN A 275 -0.46 38.26 -4.09
C ASN A 275 -1.98 38.53 -4.00
N THR A 276 -2.68 38.54 -5.14
CA THR A 276 -4.15 38.68 -5.16
C THR A 276 -4.84 37.52 -4.44
N LEU A 277 -4.40 36.28 -4.71
CA LEU A 277 -4.94 35.10 -4.03
C LEU A 277 -4.68 35.16 -2.51
N ALA A 278 -3.47 35.54 -2.10
CA ALA A 278 -3.13 35.72 -0.68
C ALA A 278 -4.03 36.77 0.00
N HIS A 279 -4.25 37.92 -0.66
CA HIS A 279 -5.14 38.96 -0.14
C HIS A 279 -6.58 38.46 -0.03
N ASN A 280 -7.08 37.76 -1.04
CA ASN A 280 -8.44 37.20 -1.02
C ASN A 280 -8.62 36.16 0.08
N LEU A 281 -7.63 35.29 0.33
CA LEU A 281 -7.69 34.25 1.35
C LEU A 281 -7.52 34.77 2.79
N PHE A 282 -6.63 35.76 3.02
CA PHE A 282 -6.20 36.13 4.38
C PHE A 282 -6.57 37.54 4.83
N GLU A 283 -7.07 38.42 3.96
CA GLU A 283 -7.42 39.81 4.31
C GLU A 283 -8.82 40.22 3.85
N GLY A 284 -9.30 39.68 2.72
CA GLY A 284 -10.61 39.98 2.12
C GLY A 284 -11.64 38.86 2.32
N PHE A 285 -12.09 38.28 1.19
CA PHE A 285 -13.14 37.25 1.12
C PHE A 285 -13.00 36.15 2.18
N GLY A 286 -11.79 35.63 2.41
CA GLY A 286 -11.56 34.53 3.33
C GLY A 286 -11.87 34.88 4.78
N ILE A 287 -11.64 36.12 5.24
CA ILE A 287 -12.05 36.53 6.59
C ILE A 287 -13.58 36.53 6.72
N ASP A 288 -14.28 37.01 5.69
CA ASP A 288 -15.74 37.04 5.68
C ASP A 288 -16.33 35.63 5.57
N PHE A 289 -15.71 34.76 4.78
CA PHE A 289 -16.04 33.35 4.67
C PHE A 289 -15.90 32.63 6.03
N ILE A 290 -14.78 32.83 6.73
CA ILE A 290 -14.57 32.27 8.07
C ILE A 290 -15.68 32.72 9.03
N LYS A 291 -16.03 34.01 9.03
CA LYS A 291 -17.05 34.56 9.94
C LYS A 291 -18.46 34.11 9.62
N GLN A 292 -18.84 34.06 8.35
CA GLN A 292 -20.23 33.82 7.92
C GLN A 292 -20.55 32.35 7.68
N ILE A 293 -19.55 31.53 7.37
CA ILE A 293 -19.73 30.10 7.05
C ILE A 293 -19.12 29.23 8.16
N ILE A 294 -17.80 29.32 8.39
CA ILE A 294 -17.11 28.43 9.34
C ILE A 294 -17.57 28.63 10.78
N LEU A 295 -17.76 29.90 11.19
CA LEU A 295 -18.20 30.26 12.54
C LEU A 295 -19.73 30.34 12.69
N SER A 296 -20.49 30.00 11.65
CA SER A 296 -21.96 30.02 11.72
C SER A 296 -22.52 28.85 12.55
N ASP A 297 -23.74 29.03 13.06
CA ASP A 297 -24.46 27.96 13.76
C ASP A 297 -24.87 26.82 12.79
N ASP A 298 -25.04 27.13 11.49
CA ASP A 298 -25.43 26.21 10.43
C ASP A 298 -24.23 25.58 9.69
N LYS A 299 -23.03 25.59 10.29
CA LYS A 299 -21.78 25.13 9.66
C LYS A 299 -21.81 23.70 9.09
N GLN A 300 -22.70 22.84 9.59
CA GLN A 300 -22.88 21.47 9.08
C GLN A 300 -23.48 21.45 7.67
N ASP A 301 -24.22 22.49 7.29
CA ASP A 301 -24.84 22.60 5.96
C ASP A 301 -23.83 23.05 4.88
N TYR A 302 -22.61 23.44 5.28
CA TYR A 302 -21.58 24.01 4.41
C TYR A 302 -20.29 23.16 4.35
N GLU A 303 -20.36 21.85 4.59
CA GLU A 303 -19.17 20.99 4.67
C GLU A 303 -18.33 20.98 3.38
N GLU A 304 -18.98 21.00 2.20
CA GLU A 304 -18.31 21.02 0.90
C GLU A 304 -17.56 22.36 0.68
N GLU A 305 -18.19 23.47 1.05
CA GLU A 305 -17.63 24.82 0.97
C GLU A 305 -16.40 24.98 1.86
N ILE A 306 -16.51 24.53 3.10
CA ILE A 306 -15.40 24.57 4.07
C ILE A 306 -14.24 23.74 3.54
N THR A 307 -14.52 22.54 3.03
CA THR A 307 -13.49 21.64 2.47
C THR A 307 -12.78 22.27 1.28
N ALA A 308 -13.52 22.88 0.34
CA ALA A 308 -12.94 23.53 -0.83
C ALA A 308 -12.08 24.74 -0.46
N PHE A 309 -12.54 25.56 0.50
CA PHE A 309 -11.78 26.70 1.00
C PHE A 309 -10.47 26.29 1.66
N VAL A 310 -10.50 25.30 2.56
CA VAL A 310 -9.29 24.83 3.26
C VAL A 310 -8.32 24.16 2.28
N SER A 311 -8.82 23.38 1.31
CA SER A 311 -7.97 22.78 0.26
C SER A 311 -7.23 23.85 -0.55
N LEU A 312 -7.91 24.95 -0.90
CA LEU A 312 -7.28 26.07 -1.61
C LEU A 312 -6.23 26.78 -0.74
N VAL A 313 -6.51 26.98 0.55
CA VAL A 313 -5.54 27.53 1.50
C VAL A 313 -4.29 26.65 1.58
N MET A 314 -4.46 25.33 1.68
CA MET A 314 -3.38 24.34 1.72
C MET A 314 -2.53 24.38 0.44
N ALA A 315 -3.17 24.28 -0.73
CA ALA A 315 -2.48 24.34 -2.01
C ALA A 315 -1.70 25.66 -2.20
N TYR A 316 -2.21 26.78 -1.67
CA TYR A 316 -1.48 28.05 -1.65
C TYR A 316 -0.24 28.00 -0.74
N LEU A 317 -0.37 27.46 0.48
CA LEU A 317 0.74 27.37 1.45
C LEU A 317 1.86 26.44 0.93
N ASP A 318 1.49 25.38 0.21
CA ASP A 318 2.42 24.40 -0.36
C ASP A 318 3.21 24.91 -1.57
N LEU A 319 2.83 26.06 -2.15
CA LEU A 319 3.55 26.65 -3.28
C LEU A 319 5.02 26.91 -2.95
N ASP A 320 5.29 27.48 -1.77
CA ASP A 320 6.63 27.90 -1.34
C ASP A 320 6.78 27.80 0.19
N ILE A 321 6.52 26.62 0.76
CA ILE A 321 6.67 26.36 2.22
C ILE A 321 8.08 26.70 2.75
N LEU A 322 9.11 26.51 1.91
CA LEU A 322 10.49 26.91 2.22
C LEU A 322 10.64 28.43 2.37
N LYS A 323 9.94 29.22 1.53
CA LYS A 323 9.92 30.68 1.62
C LYS A 323 9.17 31.12 2.88
N LEU A 324 8.06 30.45 3.21
CA LEU A 324 7.31 30.69 4.44
C LEU A 324 8.19 30.45 5.69
N ALA A 325 8.92 29.33 5.73
CA ALA A 325 9.86 29.01 6.81
C ALA A 325 11.02 30.00 6.91
N ARG A 326 11.61 30.38 5.76
CA ARG A 326 12.72 31.35 5.71
C ARG A 326 12.29 32.74 6.20
N ASP A 327 11.15 33.23 5.69
CA ASP A 327 10.61 34.56 5.97
C ASP A 327 9.57 34.51 7.12
N PHE A 328 9.68 33.53 8.01
CA PHE A 328 8.76 33.26 9.13
C PHE A 328 8.47 34.47 10.01
N LEU A 329 9.49 35.29 10.28
CA LEU A 329 9.37 36.48 11.14
C LEU A 329 8.72 37.68 10.43
N SER A 330 8.37 37.57 9.15
CA SER A 330 7.73 38.68 8.44
C SER A 330 6.31 38.93 8.97
N PRO A 331 5.86 40.20 9.07
CA PRO A 331 4.52 40.52 9.59
C PRO A 331 3.39 39.83 8.82
N GLN A 332 3.51 39.74 7.49
CA GLN A 332 2.51 39.09 6.64
C GLN A 332 2.39 37.60 6.94
N ASN A 333 3.52 36.87 7.03
CA ASN A 333 3.50 35.44 7.36
C ASN A 333 2.98 35.19 8.78
N GLN A 334 3.28 36.07 9.73
CA GLN A 334 2.74 35.98 11.08
C GLN A 334 1.21 36.16 11.10
N VAL A 335 0.65 37.04 10.27
CA VAL A 335 -0.81 37.16 10.14
C VAL A 335 -1.41 35.86 9.58
N ILE A 336 -0.84 35.32 8.51
CA ILE A 336 -1.27 34.05 7.90
C ILE A 336 -1.25 32.92 8.96
N LEU A 337 -0.12 32.72 9.63
CA LEU A 337 0.05 31.67 10.64
C LEU A 337 -0.91 31.82 11.82
N ASN A 338 -1.20 33.06 12.24
CA ASN A 338 -2.20 33.30 13.29
C ASN A 338 -3.61 32.97 12.81
N ILE A 339 -3.98 33.28 11.56
CA ILE A 339 -5.28 32.87 11.00
C ILE A 339 -5.40 31.35 10.98
N LEU A 340 -4.36 30.64 10.51
CA LEU A 340 -4.34 29.17 10.53
C LEU A 340 -4.47 28.62 11.95
N LEU A 341 -3.79 29.24 12.92
CA LEU A 341 -3.88 28.84 14.32
C LEU A 341 -5.28 29.08 14.91
N GLU A 342 -5.95 30.18 14.55
CA GLU A 342 -7.34 30.42 14.94
C GLU A 342 -8.31 29.44 14.26
N LEU A 343 -8.08 29.07 12.99
CA LEU A 343 -8.87 28.04 12.31
C LEU A 343 -8.80 26.69 13.03
N VAL A 344 -7.59 26.26 13.42
CA VAL A 344 -7.39 25.00 14.17
C VAL A 344 -8.00 25.06 15.57
N LYS A 345 -8.24 26.25 16.16
CA LYS A 345 -8.90 26.33 17.48
C LYS A 345 -10.40 26.10 17.43
N ILE A 346 -11.04 26.29 16.28
CA ILE A 346 -12.48 26.15 16.15
C ILE A 346 -12.84 24.68 16.43
N ASP A 347 -13.75 24.44 17.39
CA ASP A 347 -14.25 23.09 17.66
C ASP A 347 -15.37 22.78 16.66
N LEU A 348 -15.03 22.01 15.62
CA LEU A 348 -15.99 21.53 14.63
C LEU A 348 -16.60 20.16 14.99
N GLY A 349 -16.32 19.64 16.19
CA GLY A 349 -16.71 18.30 16.61
C GLY A 349 -15.68 17.25 16.19
N TYR A 350 -16.10 15.99 16.08
CA TYR A 350 -15.19 14.88 15.73
C TYR A 350 -14.98 14.66 14.22
N ASN A 351 -15.80 15.28 13.36
CA ASN A 351 -15.56 15.37 11.91
C ASN A 351 -14.88 16.71 11.57
N ASP A 352 -13.84 17.06 12.32
CA ASP A 352 -13.09 18.32 12.16
C ASP A 352 -12.07 18.21 11.02
N ARG A 353 -12.61 18.13 9.79
CA ARG A 353 -11.80 18.02 8.57
C ARG A 353 -10.82 19.17 8.38
N VAL A 354 -11.13 20.34 8.94
CA VAL A 354 -10.24 21.51 8.88
C VAL A 354 -8.97 21.24 9.67
N SER A 355 -9.11 20.74 10.89
CA SER A 355 -7.96 20.40 11.72
C SER A 355 -7.16 19.22 11.16
N ASP A 356 -7.84 18.24 10.55
CA ASP A 356 -7.22 17.10 9.86
C ASP A 356 -6.36 17.56 8.68
N GLN A 357 -6.91 18.38 7.78
CA GLN A 357 -6.18 18.87 6.61
C GLN A 357 -5.00 19.78 6.99
N LEU A 358 -5.19 20.67 7.97
CA LEU A 358 -4.14 21.59 8.41
C LEU A 358 -3.01 20.87 9.16
N LEU A 359 -3.27 19.71 9.77
CA LEU A 359 -2.27 18.95 10.50
C LEU A 359 -1.10 18.57 9.59
N LYS A 360 -1.39 18.16 8.35
CA LYS A 360 -0.35 17.81 7.37
C LYS A 360 0.57 18.99 7.05
N PHE A 361 0.02 20.19 6.90
CA PHE A 361 0.81 21.40 6.69
C PHE A 361 1.72 21.70 7.89
N TRP A 362 1.21 21.54 9.12
CA TRP A 362 2.01 21.79 10.32
C TRP A 362 3.16 20.78 10.47
N GLU A 363 2.93 19.52 10.12
CA GLU A 363 3.97 18.50 10.03
C GLU A 363 5.04 18.86 9.00
N ASP A 364 4.62 19.22 7.78
CA ASP A 364 5.55 19.55 6.70
C ASP A 364 6.36 20.82 7.04
N LEU A 365 5.74 21.82 7.65
CA LEU A 365 6.42 23.01 8.14
C LEU A 365 7.43 22.68 9.26
N ALA A 366 7.08 21.76 10.17
CA ALA A 366 7.97 21.32 11.23
C ALA A 366 9.20 20.57 10.66
N ASN A 367 8.96 19.68 9.70
CA ASN A 367 10.00 18.94 8.99
C ASN A 367 10.96 19.88 8.24
N VAL A 368 10.45 20.96 7.63
CA VAL A 368 11.31 22.00 7.03
C VAL A 368 12.18 22.68 8.08
N PHE A 369 11.61 23.05 9.23
CA PHE A 369 12.40 23.69 10.29
C PHE A 369 13.48 22.78 10.87
N PHE A 370 13.22 21.47 10.95
CA PHE A 370 14.20 20.50 11.42
C PHE A 370 15.26 20.19 10.34
N GLY A 371 14.83 19.84 9.13
CA GLY A 371 15.71 19.44 8.03
C GLY A 371 16.64 20.55 7.54
N ASP A 372 16.18 21.80 7.50
CA ASP A 372 16.93 22.95 6.99
C ASP A 372 17.54 23.83 8.11
N ASP A 373 17.71 23.32 9.34
CA ASP A 373 18.18 24.12 10.48
C ASP A 373 19.50 24.87 10.20
N GLU A 374 20.47 24.22 9.54
CA GLU A 374 21.74 24.86 9.19
C GLU A 374 21.56 26.04 8.22
N VAL A 375 20.65 25.91 7.26
CA VAL A 375 20.35 26.95 6.27
C VAL A 375 19.64 28.12 6.96
N LEU A 376 18.64 27.84 7.80
CA LEU A 376 17.89 28.84 8.55
C LEU A 376 18.77 29.56 9.58
N ARG A 377 19.68 28.86 10.23
CA ARG A 377 20.71 29.43 11.10
C ARG A 377 21.61 30.39 10.34
N ASN A 378 21.96 30.04 9.10
CA ASN A 378 22.75 30.91 8.24
C ASN A 378 21.99 32.15 7.75
N TYR A 379 20.67 32.05 7.54
CA TYR A 379 19.84 33.16 7.13
C TYR A 379 19.54 34.11 8.29
N HIS A 380 19.16 33.58 9.45
CA HIS A 380 18.85 34.33 10.66
C HIS A 380 20.07 34.57 11.57
N LYS A 381 21.30 34.59 11.03
CA LYS A 381 22.56 34.70 11.81
C LYS A 381 22.53 35.72 12.95
N VAL A 382 21.88 36.86 12.72
CA VAL A 382 21.82 37.98 13.68
C VAL A 382 20.82 37.73 14.81
N ASN A 383 19.71 37.03 14.55
CA ASN A 383 18.61 36.83 15.51
C ASN A 383 18.06 35.39 15.48
N TYR A 384 18.95 34.39 15.38
CA TYR A 384 18.55 33.00 15.31
C TYR A 384 17.88 32.55 16.63
N SER A 385 18.31 33.07 17.77
CA SER A 385 17.66 32.79 19.06
C SER A 385 16.23 33.34 19.14
N GLY A 386 15.97 34.53 18.59
CA GLY A 386 14.63 35.08 18.49
C GLY A 386 13.75 34.27 17.54
N PHE A 387 14.30 33.85 16.40
CA PHE A 387 13.62 32.94 15.46
C PHE A 387 13.22 31.62 16.13
N VAL A 388 14.15 30.94 16.80
CA VAL A 388 13.88 29.68 17.52
C VAL A 388 12.83 29.87 18.60
N ARG A 389 12.86 30.99 19.34
CA ARG A 389 11.86 31.30 20.36
C ARG A 389 10.45 31.44 19.77
N GLU A 390 10.29 32.23 18.71
CA GLU A 390 8.96 32.42 18.09
C GLU A 390 8.46 31.14 17.41
N ARG A 391 9.36 30.35 16.79
CA ARG A 391 9.05 29.02 16.26
C ARG A 391 8.53 28.10 17.38
N ASN A 392 9.29 27.95 18.46
CA ASN A 392 8.91 27.07 19.56
C ASN A 392 7.61 27.55 20.24
N ASN A 393 7.40 28.86 20.37
CA ASN A 393 6.13 29.42 20.86
C ASN A 393 4.93 29.03 19.99
N LEU A 394 5.08 29.01 18.66
CA LEU A 394 4.03 28.58 17.74
C LEU A 394 3.71 27.10 17.93
N PHE A 395 4.72 26.23 17.89
CA PHE A 395 4.52 24.79 18.03
C PHE A 395 4.01 24.40 19.42
N ALA A 396 4.43 25.09 20.50
CA ALA A 396 3.89 24.86 21.83
C ALA A 396 2.38 25.20 21.94
N LYS A 397 1.92 26.23 21.23
CA LYS A 397 0.48 26.53 21.13
C LYS A 397 -0.25 25.45 20.31
N LEU A 398 0.31 25.03 19.18
CA LEU A 398 -0.27 23.99 18.34
C LEU A 398 -0.40 22.66 19.07
N THR A 399 0.65 22.21 19.76
CA THR A 399 0.60 20.98 20.56
C THR A 399 -0.44 21.09 21.66
N THR A 400 -0.60 22.25 22.31
CA THR A 400 -1.68 22.44 23.30
C THR A 400 -3.08 22.28 22.68
N ILE A 401 -3.31 22.87 21.50
CA ILE A 401 -4.61 22.79 20.81
C ILE A 401 -4.89 21.35 20.37
N TYR A 402 -3.97 20.71 19.63
CA TYR A 402 -4.15 19.35 19.15
C TYR A 402 -4.20 18.32 20.27
N TRP A 403 -3.47 18.52 21.38
CA TRP A 403 -3.63 17.72 22.60
C TRP A 403 -5.08 17.77 23.07
N SER A 404 -5.65 18.97 23.25
CA SER A 404 -7.01 19.13 23.75
C SER A 404 -8.07 18.49 22.84
N LYS A 405 -7.86 18.53 21.52
CA LYS A 405 -8.73 17.89 20.52
C LYS A 405 -8.57 16.36 20.48
N SER A 406 -7.39 15.85 20.79
CA SER A 406 -7.10 14.41 20.80
C SER A 406 -7.63 13.68 22.05
N VAL A 407 -7.97 14.42 23.12
CA VAL A 407 -8.56 13.85 24.34
C VAL A 407 -9.98 13.38 24.05
N ILE A 408 -10.25 12.11 24.32
CA ILE A 408 -11.57 11.51 24.07
C ILE A 408 -12.62 12.12 24.99
N LYS A 409 -13.70 12.62 24.39
CA LYS A 409 -14.97 13.00 25.05
C LYS A 409 -15.92 11.78 25.00
N PRO A 410 -16.28 11.18 26.16
CA PRO A 410 -16.96 9.88 26.23
C PRO A 410 -18.37 9.83 25.62
N GLN A 411 -19.09 10.94 25.59
CA GLN A 411 -20.50 11.01 25.17
C GLN A 411 -20.76 10.53 23.73
N LEU A 412 -19.76 10.63 22.84
CA LEU A 412 -19.88 10.36 21.41
C LEU A 412 -18.86 9.33 20.90
N TYR A 413 -18.07 8.71 21.79
CA TYR A 413 -16.99 7.81 21.38
C TYR A 413 -17.49 6.59 20.59
N GLU A 414 -18.63 6.00 20.96
CA GLU A 414 -19.17 4.85 20.25
C GLU A 414 -19.71 5.20 18.86
N GLU A 415 -20.08 6.46 18.62
CA GLU A 415 -20.60 6.92 17.33
C GLU A 415 -19.47 7.21 16.31
N TYR A 416 -18.36 7.80 16.78
CA TYR A 416 -17.24 8.25 15.92
C TYR A 416 -15.93 7.53 16.22
N LYS A 417 -15.99 6.26 16.63
CA LYS A 417 -14.83 5.51 17.13
C LYS A 417 -13.69 5.52 16.12
N THR A 418 -13.96 5.19 14.86
CA THR A 418 -12.97 5.10 13.78
C THR A 418 -12.28 6.42 13.51
N GLU A 419 -13.07 7.49 13.36
CA GLU A 419 -12.63 8.85 13.06
C GLU A 419 -11.77 9.40 14.20
N ILE A 420 -12.17 9.15 15.45
CA ILE A 420 -11.39 9.53 16.63
C ILE A 420 -10.03 8.82 16.64
N HIS A 421 -9.98 7.51 16.34
CA HIS A 421 -8.70 6.77 16.31
C HIS A 421 -7.78 7.25 15.20
N ASP A 422 -8.33 7.49 14.01
CA ASP A 422 -7.55 7.97 12.85
C ASP A 422 -7.01 9.38 13.11
N PHE A 423 -7.83 10.29 13.65
CA PHE A 423 -7.39 11.63 14.02
C PHE A 423 -6.32 11.60 15.12
N ARG A 424 -6.53 10.81 16.19
CA ARG A 424 -5.55 10.67 17.28
C ARG A 424 -4.22 10.09 16.78
N ARG A 425 -4.25 9.24 15.75
CA ARG A 425 -3.04 8.70 15.14
C ARG A 425 -2.28 9.80 14.39
N GLN A 426 -2.96 10.58 13.57
CA GLN A 426 -2.34 11.71 12.86
C GLN A 426 -1.77 12.74 13.87
N VAL A 427 -2.53 13.08 14.93
CA VAL A 427 -2.02 13.97 15.98
C VAL A 427 -0.77 13.39 16.65
N ALA A 428 -0.72 12.08 16.89
CA ALA A 428 0.47 11.45 17.44
C ALA A 428 1.67 11.54 16.49
N ASP A 429 1.48 11.34 15.19
CA ASP A 429 2.53 11.46 14.18
C ASP A 429 3.07 12.92 14.14
N PHE A 430 2.19 13.93 14.22
CA PHE A 430 2.59 15.33 14.41
C PHE A 430 3.37 15.57 15.71
N PHE A 431 2.99 14.95 16.82
CA PHE A 431 3.71 15.09 18.10
C PHE A 431 5.11 14.50 18.07
N ILE A 432 5.34 13.44 17.30
CA ILE A 432 6.68 12.88 17.05
C ILE A 432 7.54 13.93 16.32
N VAL A 433 7.03 14.53 15.24
CA VAL A 433 7.75 15.58 14.51
C VAL A 433 7.94 16.84 15.38
N ALA A 434 6.93 17.25 16.14
CA ALA A 434 7.03 18.39 17.05
C ALA A 434 8.04 18.17 18.18
N TYR A 435 8.24 16.92 18.62
CA TYR A 435 9.28 16.56 19.59
C TYR A 435 10.69 16.81 19.02
N GLU A 436 10.93 16.64 17.72
CA GLU A 436 12.23 16.97 17.11
C GLU A 436 12.57 18.47 17.24
N LEU A 437 11.55 19.34 17.31
CA LEU A 437 11.72 20.79 17.46
C LEU A 437 11.73 21.27 18.92
N LEU A 438 10.84 20.73 19.75
CA LEU A 438 10.63 21.16 21.15
C LEU A 438 11.47 20.34 22.15
N GLY A 439 11.89 19.13 21.76
CA GLY A 439 12.69 18.22 22.57
C GLY A 439 12.05 17.85 23.91
N MET A 440 12.90 17.68 24.91
CA MET A 440 12.52 17.25 26.25
C MET A 440 11.49 18.15 26.95
N GLU A 441 11.36 19.41 26.55
CA GLU A 441 10.35 20.31 27.12
C GLU A 441 8.93 19.80 26.85
N LEU A 442 8.67 19.30 25.64
CA LEU A 442 7.36 18.72 25.29
C LEU A 442 7.08 17.45 26.09
N TYR A 443 8.08 16.58 26.23
CA TYR A 443 7.95 15.34 27.00
C TYR A 443 7.67 15.62 28.48
N HIS A 444 8.35 16.61 29.05
CA HIS A 444 8.15 17.03 30.43
C HIS A 444 6.76 17.64 30.66
N ILE A 445 6.24 18.44 29.71
CA ILE A 445 4.88 19.00 29.77
C ILE A 445 3.84 17.87 29.79
N LEU A 446 3.97 16.89 28.89
CA LEU A 446 3.06 15.74 28.85
C LEU A 446 3.15 14.87 30.12
N SER A 447 4.36 14.65 30.63
CA SER A 447 4.59 13.92 31.89
C SER A 447 3.94 14.63 33.07
N ASN A 448 4.08 15.96 33.17
CA ASN A 448 3.40 16.74 34.20
C ASN A 448 1.88 16.72 34.05
N SER A 449 1.35 16.70 32.81
CA SER A 449 -0.08 16.51 32.57
C SER A 449 -0.59 15.19 33.16
N VAL A 450 0.13 14.08 32.93
CA VAL A 450 -0.17 12.76 33.53
C VAL A 450 -0.11 12.82 35.06
N LEU A 451 0.94 13.42 35.64
CA LEU A 451 1.07 13.55 37.10
C LEU A 451 -0.09 14.34 37.72
N ASN A 452 -0.47 15.46 37.10
CA ASN A 452 -1.58 16.28 37.57
C ASN A 452 -2.90 15.51 37.55
N SER A 453 -3.17 14.75 36.48
CA SER A 453 -4.35 13.89 36.42
C SER A 453 -4.30 12.77 37.47
N LEU A 454 -3.15 12.15 37.71
CA LEU A 454 -2.97 11.12 38.75
C LEU A 454 -3.27 11.67 40.16
N ILE A 455 -2.78 12.87 40.47
CA ILE A 455 -3.08 13.55 41.75
C ILE A 455 -4.59 13.81 41.86
N GLY A 456 -5.23 14.26 40.78
CA GLY A 456 -6.69 14.46 40.72
C GLY A 456 -7.47 13.19 41.03
N LEU A 457 -7.06 12.04 40.49
CA LEU A 457 -7.71 10.74 40.75
C LEU A 457 -7.53 10.27 42.19
N ASN A 458 -6.39 10.56 42.83
CA ASN A 458 -6.14 10.14 44.21
C ASN A 458 -6.86 11.00 45.27
N THR A 459 -7.41 12.16 44.89
CA THR A 459 -7.94 13.16 45.84
C THR A 459 -9.46 13.38 45.76
N LEU A 460 -10.13 12.89 44.71
CA LEU A 460 -11.54 13.15 44.46
C LEU A 460 -12.42 11.93 44.78
N ALA A 461 -13.65 12.21 45.25
CA ALA A 461 -14.73 11.21 45.31
C ALA A 461 -15.33 11.00 43.90
N GLU A 462 -16.02 9.87 43.69
CA GLU A 462 -16.57 9.44 42.40
C GLU A 462 -17.50 10.48 41.72
N ASN A 463 -16.93 11.41 40.93
CA ASN A 463 -17.65 12.55 40.31
C ASN A 463 -17.28 12.73 38.81
N GLU A 464 -18.04 13.55 38.06
CA GLU A 464 -17.78 13.89 36.63
C GLU A 464 -16.36 14.43 36.38
N GLN A 465 -15.81 15.17 37.34
CA GLN A 465 -14.46 15.74 37.28
C GLN A 465 -13.36 14.67 37.31
N GLU A 466 -13.65 13.49 37.86
CA GLU A 466 -12.76 12.34 37.84
C GLU A 466 -12.72 11.71 36.44
N GLU A 467 -13.87 11.61 35.76
CA GLU A 467 -13.95 11.07 34.39
C GLU A 467 -13.18 11.95 33.40
N GLU A 468 -13.28 13.28 33.50
CA GLU A 468 -12.47 14.20 32.71
C GLU A 468 -10.96 14.00 32.95
N ASN A 469 -10.55 13.75 34.20
CA ASN A 469 -9.15 13.48 34.54
C ASN A 469 -8.66 12.13 33.97
N ILE A 470 -9.52 11.09 33.91
CA ILE A 470 -9.20 9.80 33.28
C ILE A 470 -8.86 10.00 31.81
N TRP A 471 -9.67 10.76 31.07
CA TRP A 471 -9.46 10.98 29.64
C TRP A 471 -8.26 11.89 29.35
N LYS A 472 -8.01 12.92 30.18
CA LYS A 472 -6.78 13.73 30.10
C LYS A 472 -5.53 12.90 30.39
N LEU A 473 -5.61 11.99 31.36
CA LEU A 473 -4.54 11.04 31.68
C LEU A 473 -4.27 10.14 30.48
N GLU A 474 -5.31 9.51 29.93
CA GLU A 474 -5.19 8.61 28.78
C GLU A 474 -4.62 9.32 27.56
N GLY A 475 -5.13 10.51 27.20
CA GLY A 475 -4.67 11.26 26.05
C GLY A 475 -3.21 11.70 26.17
N SER A 476 -2.78 12.17 27.34
CA SER A 476 -1.39 12.55 27.58
C SER A 476 -0.46 11.32 27.60
N LEU A 477 -0.89 10.22 28.21
CA LEU A 477 -0.13 8.97 28.27
C LEU A 477 0.00 8.32 26.87
N TRP A 478 -1.02 8.43 26.04
CA TRP A 478 -0.99 7.98 24.65
C TRP A 478 0.07 8.70 23.83
N LEU A 479 0.13 10.04 23.92
CA LEU A 479 1.15 10.81 23.22
C LEU A 479 2.56 10.54 23.76
N LEU A 480 2.71 10.36 25.08
CA LEU A 480 3.98 9.92 25.67
C LEU A 480 4.40 8.54 25.15
N TYR A 481 3.46 7.59 25.07
CA TYR A 481 3.71 6.28 24.46
C TYR A 481 4.20 6.43 23.03
N MET A 482 3.47 7.18 22.19
CA MET A 482 3.79 7.35 20.79
C MET A 482 5.17 7.97 20.56
N ILE A 483 5.53 9.01 21.32
CA ILE A 483 6.87 9.61 21.26
C ILE A 483 7.93 8.61 21.76
N THR A 484 7.66 7.91 22.86
CA THR A 484 8.64 6.97 23.46
C THR A 484 8.91 5.78 22.53
N ASP A 485 7.87 5.19 21.94
CA ASP A 485 7.97 4.03 21.05
C ASP A 485 8.84 4.36 19.83
N ASP A 486 8.69 5.56 19.26
CA ASP A 486 9.53 6.03 18.15
C ASP A 486 11.00 6.23 18.56
N LEU A 487 11.26 6.87 19.71
CA LEU A 487 12.63 7.09 20.22
C LEU A 487 13.38 5.80 20.52
N THR A 488 12.71 4.77 21.05
CA THR A 488 13.35 3.49 21.36
C THR A 488 13.89 2.76 20.13
N PHE A 489 13.41 3.10 18.93
CA PHE A 489 13.88 2.50 17.69
C PHE A 489 15.20 3.12 17.19
N TYR A 490 15.45 4.41 17.47
CA TYR A 490 16.55 5.18 16.87
C TYR A 490 17.72 5.51 17.82
N GLU A 491 17.49 5.63 19.14
CA GLU A 491 18.54 6.09 20.06
C GLU A 491 19.33 4.94 20.70
N THR A 492 20.62 4.82 20.34
CA THR A 492 21.60 3.96 21.06
C THR A 492 21.97 4.49 22.46
N GLY A 493 21.17 5.39 23.03
CA GLY A 493 21.41 6.01 24.32
C GLY A 493 20.29 6.99 24.67
N VAL A 494 19.17 6.45 25.17
CA VAL A 494 18.02 7.23 25.64
C VAL A 494 18.47 8.32 26.62
N SER A 495 18.02 9.56 26.40
CA SER A 495 18.41 10.70 27.25
C SER A 495 18.06 10.45 28.72
N LYS A 496 18.96 10.86 29.63
CA LYS A 496 18.74 10.72 31.08
C LYS A 496 17.47 11.44 31.53
N GLY A 497 17.15 12.59 30.93
CA GLY A 497 15.93 13.35 31.25
C GLY A 497 14.66 12.55 30.99
N LEU A 498 14.62 11.79 29.88
CA LEU A 498 13.48 10.92 29.55
C LEU A 498 13.32 9.79 30.57
N GLN A 499 14.44 9.17 30.98
CA GLN A 499 14.42 8.15 32.04
C GLN A 499 13.91 8.73 33.36
N ASP A 500 14.38 9.92 33.74
CA ASP A 500 13.98 10.59 34.99
C ASP A 500 12.47 10.91 35.01
N ASP A 501 11.90 11.42 33.91
CA ASP A 501 10.46 11.68 33.80
C ASP A 501 9.64 10.38 33.90
N ILE A 502 10.03 9.30 33.21
CA ILE A 502 9.32 8.00 33.30
C ILE A 502 9.39 7.43 34.72
N ILE A 503 10.57 7.45 35.35
CA ILE A 503 10.75 6.97 36.72
C ILE A 503 9.88 7.79 37.69
N ASN A 504 9.77 9.10 37.47
CA ASN A 504 8.89 9.96 38.24
C ASN A 504 7.41 9.56 38.10
N LEU A 505 6.94 9.21 36.89
CA LEU A 505 5.59 8.68 36.68
C LEU A 505 5.35 7.37 37.46
N LEU A 506 6.30 6.44 37.41
CA LEU A 506 6.21 5.16 38.14
C LEU A 506 6.19 5.37 39.66
N ASN A 507 7.06 6.25 40.18
CA ASN A 507 7.14 6.58 41.61
C ASN A 507 5.85 7.23 42.14
N ASN A 508 5.13 7.97 41.29
CA ASN A 508 3.84 8.58 41.64
C ASN A 508 2.64 7.65 41.40
N GLY A 509 2.88 6.34 41.24
CA GLY A 509 1.83 5.33 41.29
C GLY A 509 1.02 5.15 40.01
N LEU A 510 1.56 5.53 38.84
CA LEU A 510 0.88 5.40 37.54
C LEU A 510 0.27 3.99 37.36
N ILE A 511 1.05 2.94 37.60
CA ILE A 511 0.62 1.55 37.42
C ILE A 511 -0.52 1.20 38.38
N GLN A 512 -0.32 1.46 39.67
CA GLN A 512 -1.26 1.07 40.72
C GLN A 512 -2.57 1.85 40.63
N THR A 513 -2.52 3.16 40.36
CA THR A 513 -3.71 4.01 40.26
C THR A 513 -4.55 3.61 39.05
N VAL A 514 -3.94 3.48 37.86
CA VAL A 514 -4.71 3.09 36.67
C VAL A 514 -5.21 1.65 36.77
N TYR A 515 -4.40 0.71 37.28
CA TYR A 515 -4.87 -0.68 37.45
C TYR A 515 -6.06 -0.79 38.42
N LYS A 516 -6.11 0.00 39.49
CA LYS A 516 -7.25 0.05 40.42
C LYS A 516 -8.56 0.46 39.76
N LEU A 517 -8.52 1.31 38.73
CA LEU A 517 -9.71 1.74 37.99
C LEU A 517 -10.47 0.56 37.38
N ARG A 518 -9.79 -0.56 37.09
CA ARG A 518 -10.43 -1.78 36.59
C ARG A 518 -11.45 -2.37 37.56
N PHE A 519 -11.24 -2.20 38.86
CA PHE A 519 -12.13 -2.72 39.91
C PHE A 519 -13.19 -1.71 40.32
N SER A 520 -13.24 -0.54 39.66
CA SER A 520 -14.30 0.43 39.88
C SER A 520 -15.64 -0.09 39.35
N SER A 521 -16.74 0.41 39.90
CA SER A 521 -18.11 0.08 39.46
C SER A 521 -18.46 0.63 38.08
N ARG A 522 -17.57 1.45 37.48
CA ARG A 522 -17.77 2.12 36.20
C ARG A 522 -17.42 1.18 35.06
N ASN A 523 -18.27 1.16 34.03
CA ASN A 523 -17.97 0.50 32.77
C ASN A 523 -17.00 1.38 31.96
N LEU A 524 -15.74 1.43 32.41
CA LEU A 524 -14.70 2.24 31.77
C LEU A 524 -14.34 1.67 30.41
N ASN A 525 -14.07 2.56 29.46
CA ASN A 525 -13.59 2.16 28.15
C ASN A 525 -12.22 1.44 28.27
N PRO A 526 -12.03 0.28 27.62
CA PRO A 526 -10.78 -0.48 27.72
C PRO A 526 -9.54 0.27 27.18
N ILE A 527 -9.72 1.37 26.47
CA ILE A 527 -8.64 2.12 25.83
C ILE A 527 -7.58 2.63 26.82
N ILE A 528 -7.96 3.07 28.02
CA ILE A 528 -6.97 3.52 29.02
C ILE A 528 -6.03 2.39 29.45
N PHE A 529 -6.57 1.18 29.63
CA PHE A 529 -5.77 0.02 29.96
C PHE A 529 -4.89 -0.40 28.77
N SER A 530 -5.42 -0.34 27.55
CA SER A 530 -4.65 -0.58 26.32
C SER A 530 -3.47 0.40 26.20
N THR A 531 -3.70 1.69 26.43
CA THR A 531 -2.67 2.73 26.42
C THR A 531 -1.62 2.49 27.50
N LEU A 532 -2.02 2.14 28.73
CA LEU A 532 -1.09 1.77 29.80
C LEU A 532 -0.22 0.54 29.43
N LEU A 533 -0.83 -0.51 28.88
CA LEU A 533 -0.13 -1.74 28.47
C LEU A 533 0.86 -1.48 27.32
N LYS A 534 0.52 -0.60 26.38
CA LYS A 534 1.42 -0.20 25.29
C LYS A 534 2.57 0.67 25.82
N PHE A 535 2.28 1.65 26.67
CA PHE A 535 3.31 2.48 27.31
C PHE A 535 4.30 1.64 28.11
N THR A 536 3.81 0.73 28.96
CA THR A 536 4.66 -0.20 29.74
C THR A 536 5.52 -1.10 28.86
N SER A 537 5.03 -1.52 27.69
CA SER A 537 5.85 -2.24 26.71
C SER A 537 6.98 -1.37 26.14
N SER A 538 6.70 -0.10 25.80
CA SER A 538 7.68 0.82 25.20
C SER A 538 8.82 1.20 26.16
N ILE A 539 8.55 1.27 27.47
CA ILE A 539 9.54 1.68 28.49
C ILE A 539 10.37 0.51 29.03
N SER A 540 10.41 -0.63 28.33
CA SER A 540 11.05 -1.85 28.84
C SER A 540 12.55 -1.69 29.19
N PHE A 541 13.25 -0.77 28.51
CA PHE A 541 14.63 -0.40 28.80
C PHE A 541 14.81 0.26 30.19
N VAL A 542 13.79 0.92 30.72
CA VAL A 542 13.83 1.59 32.04
C VAL A 542 13.88 0.56 33.17
N TYR A 543 13.25 -0.61 33.01
CA TYR A 543 13.19 -1.63 34.05
C TYR A 543 14.55 -2.25 34.40
N LEU A 544 15.56 -2.07 33.54
CA LEU A 544 16.93 -2.46 33.81
C LEU A 544 17.64 -1.53 34.81
N LEU A 545 17.08 -0.35 35.07
CA LEU A 545 17.64 0.63 36.00
C LEU A 545 17.29 0.27 37.46
N PRO A 546 18.22 0.43 38.42
CA PRO A 546 17.97 0.10 39.82
C PRO A 546 16.71 0.76 40.41
N ASP A 547 16.51 2.06 40.12
CA ASP A 547 15.41 2.85 40.67
C ASP A 547 14.02 2.44 40.15
N ALA A 548 13.96 1.85 38.95
CA ALA A 548 12.72 1.39 38.34
C ALA A 548 12.41 -0.09 38.63
N SER A 549 13.45 -0.90 38.93
CA SER A 549 13.32 -2.34 39.14
C SER A 549 12.35 -2.72 40.27
N TYR A 550 12.17 -1.86 41.27
CA TYR A 550 11.23 -2.05 42.38
C TYR A 550 9.76 -2.08 41.94
N HIS A 551 9.42 -1.45 40.80
CA HIS A 551 8.06 -1.43 40.26
C HIS A 551 7.72 -2.68 39.42
N LEU A 552 8.71 -3.54 39.14
CA LEU A 552 8.50 -4.70 38.28
C LEU A 552 7.46 -5.67 38.85
N GLN A 553 7.40 -5.84 40.16
CA GLN A 553 6.40 -6.68 40.80
C GLN A 553 4.97 -6.17 40.53
N SER A 554 4.68 -4.88 40.75
CA SER A 554 3.34 -4.34 40.53
C SER A 554 2.95 -4.37 39.05
N ILE A 555 3.93 -4.21 38.16
CA ILE A 555 3.74 -4.37 36.72
C ILE A 555 3.37 -5.82 36.37
N LEU A 556 4.10 -6.80 36.91
CA LEU A 556 3.78 -8.22 36.69
C LEU A 556 2.41 -8.58 37.24
N GLU A 557 2.05 -8.14 38.46
CA GLU A 557 0.73 -8.37 39.05
C GLU A 557 -0.40 -7.86 38.15
N MET A 558 -0.24 -6.66 37.59
CA MET A 558 -1.16 -6.11 36.60
C MET A 558 -1.21 -6.94 35.31
N LEU A 559 -0.05 -7.29 34.75
CA LEU A 559 0.05 -8.01 33.47
C LEU A 559 -0.54 -9.42 33.56
N PHE A 560 -0.27 -10.16 34.63
CA PHE A 560 -0.93 -11.44 34.90
C PHE A 560 -2.42 -11.26 35.12
N GLY A 561 -2.83 -10.23 35.87
CA GLY A 561 -4.23 -9.92 36.09
C GLY A 561 -5.01 -9.65 34.79
N PHE A 562 -4.42 -9.02 33.79
CA PHE A 562 -5.05 -8.82 32.47
C PHE A 562 -4.91 -10.04 31.55
N SER A 563 -3.77 -10.73 31.56
CA SER A 563 -3.49 -11.83 30.63
C SER A 563 -4.32 -13.09 30.92
N LEU A 564 -4.65 -13.32 32.20
CA LEU A 564 -5.40 -14.50 32.64
C LEU A 564 -6.92 -14.31 32.63
N GLU A 565 -7.41 -13.10 32.32
CA GLU A 565 -8.83 -12.83 32.20
C GLU A 565 -9.36 -13.25 30.82
N LYS A 566 -10.47 -13.98 30.82
CA LYS A 566 -11.07 -14.56 29.60
C LYS A 566 -11.93 -13.53 28.86
N GLY A 567 -11.84 -13.53 27.53
CA GLY A 567 -12.80 -12.84 26.65
C GLY A 567 -12.59 -11.34 26.44
N LEU A 568 -11.40 -10.79 26.70
CA LEU A 568 -11.08 -9.37 26.50
C LEU A 568 -9.90 -9.18 25.54
N ASP A 569 -9.98 -8.22 24.61
CA ASP A 569 -8.87 -7.80 23.73
C ASP A 569 -7.61 -7.40 24.52
N LEU A 570 -7.80 -6.94 25.77
CA LEU A 570 -6.72 -6.54 26.67
C LEU A 570 -5.81 -7.72 27.06
N SER A 571 -6.32 -8.96 27.09
CA SER A 571 -5.54 -10.16 27.42
C SER A 571 -4.43 -10.44 26.39
N LEU A 572 -4.73 -10.20 25.10
CA LEU A 572 -3.77 -10.31 24.01
C LEU A 572 -2.73 -9.19 24.06
N ILE A 573 -3.12 -7.96 24.44
CA ILE A 573 -2.15 -6.86 24.58
C ILE A 573 -1.25 -7.12 25.80
N ALA A 574 -1.82 -7.50 26.93
CA ALA A 574 -1.09 -7.76 28.17
C ALA A 574 -0.10 -8.92 28.03
N SER A 575 -0.49 -10.03 27.40
CA SER A 575 0.42 -11.16 27.16
C SER A 575 1.57 -10.79 26.21
N LYS A 576 1.34 -9.91 25.23
CA LYS A 576 2.39 -9.36 24.36
C LYS A 576 3.35 -8.48 25.17
N THR A 577 2.82 -7.54 25.96
CA THR A 577 3.62 -6.66 26.83
C THR A 577 4.46 -7.47 27.81
N LEU A 578 3.87 -8.48 28.46
CA LEU A 578 4.56 -9.40 29.35
C LEU A 578 5.71 -10.11 28.63
N LEU A 579 5.49 -10.65 27.43
CA LEU A 579 6.56 -11.25 26.64
C LEU A 579 7.68 -10.25 26.32
N THR A 580 7.36 -9.04 25.86
CA THR A 580 8.36 -8.00 25.55
C THR A 580 9.23 -7.66 26.76
N ILE A 581 8.62 -7.50 27.93
CA ILE A 581 9.33 -7.23 29.20
C ILE A 581 10.19 -8.43 29.58
N CYS A 582 9.68 -9.65 29.42
CA CYS A 582 10.45 -10.86 29.68
C CYS A 582 11.68 -10.96 28.77
N LEU A 583 11.55 -10.63 27.48
CA LEU A 583 12.67 -10.64 26.54
C LEU A 583 13.73 -9.56 26.87
N SER A 584 13.31 -8.35 27.23
CA SER A 584 14.25 -7.25 27.53
C SER A 584 14.91 -7.37 28.91
N SER A 585 14.19 -7.89 29.91
CA SER A 585 14.58 -7.87 31.33
C SER A 585 14.82 -9.26 31.94
N ARG A 586 15.19 -10.25 31.12
CA ARG A 586 15.32 -11.68 31.51
C ARG A 586 16.08 -11.90 32.83
N SER A 587 17.21 -11.22 33.02
CA SER A 587 18.09 -11.43 34.18
C SER A 587 17.50 -10.95 35.50
N ILE A 588 16.71 -9.87 35.49
CA ILE A 588 16.08 -9.31 36.69
C ILE A 588 14.87 -10.15 37.10
N LEU A 589 14.27 -10.87 36.14
CA LEU A 589 13.07 -11.68 36.34
C LEU A 589 13.33 -13.10 36.87
N ILE A 590 14.58 -13.54 36.99
CA ILE A 590 14.95 -14.86 37.52
C ILE A 590 14.28 -15.20 38.87
N PRO A 591 14.14 -14.28 39.84
CA PRO A 591 13.47 -14.57 41.11
C PRO A 591 12.00 -15.01 40.97
N TYR A 592 11.32 -14.56 39.91
CA TYR A 592 9.91 -14.86 39.64
C TYR A 592 9.71 -16.14 38.82
N LEU A 593 10.79 -16.84 38.44
CA LEU A 593 10.72 -17.99 37.53
C LEU A 593 9.77 -19.10 38.00
N GLY A 594 9.65 -19.32 39.32
CA GLY A 594 8.72 -20.31 39.88
C GLY A 594 7.24 -19.91 39.75
N ASP A 595 6.94 -18.62 39.83
CA ASP A 595 5.57 -18.11 39.61
C ASP A 595 5.20 -18.26 38.12
N PHE A 596 6.13 -17.95 37.22
CA PHE A 596 5.97 -18.17 35.78
C PHE A 596 5.76 -19.66 35.44
N GLU A 597 6.50 -20.57 36.06
CA GLU A 597 6.31 -22.02 35.88
C GLU A 597 4.89 -22.44 36.26
N THR A 598 4.46 -22.03 37.46
CA THR A 598 3.14 -22.37 38.00
C THR A 598 2.02 -21.85 37.09
N SER A 599 2.07 -20.58 36.71
CA SER A 599 1.06 -19.99 35.82
C SER A 599 1.09 -20.61 34.42
N THR A 600 2.27 -20.85 33.85
CA THR A 600 2.41 -21.45 32.50
C THR A 600 1.85 -22.86 32.47
N PHE A 601 2.10 -23.67 33.50
CA PHE A 601 1.62 -25.05 33.54
C PHE A 601 0.11 -25.12 33.76
N GLN A 602 -0.46 -24.18 34.52
CA GLN A 602 -1.91 -24.05 34.70
C GLN A 602 -2.63 -23.68 33.40
N ILE A 603 -2.13 -22.71 32.63
CA ILE A 603 -2.78 -22.28 31.39
C ILE A 603 -2.64 -23.29 30.25
N ILE A 604 -1.62 -24.17 30.27
CA ILE A 604 -1.50 -25.26 29.28
C ILE A 604 -2.65 -26.26 29.44
N ASP A 605 -3.14 -26.45 30.66
CA ASP A 605 -4.29 -27.33 30.93
C ASP A 605 -5.64 -26.65 30.65
N ASP A 606 -5.69 -25.31 30.58
CA ASP A 606 -6.93 -24.56 30.37
C ASP A 606 -7.24 -24.40 28.88
N THR A 607 -8.15 -25.24 28.38
CA THR A 607 -8.57 -25.25 26.97
C THR A 607 -9.46 -24.07 26.56
N THR A 608 -9.82 -23.19 27.48
CA THR A 608 -10.60 -21.99 27.18
C THR A 608 -9.73 -20.74 27.03
N MET A 609 -8.42 -20.86 27.30
CA MET A 609 -7.48 -19.77 27.08
C MET A 609 -7.15 -19.62 25.60
N ASP A 610 -6.95 -18.37 25.17
CA ASP A 610 -6.50 -18.09 23.81
C ASP A 610 -5.13 -18.75 23.54
N PRO A 611 -4.99 -19.56 22.47
CA PRO A 611 -3.75 -20.28 22.15
C PRO A 611 -2.51 -19.38 22.04
N LEU A 612 -2.67 -18.13 21.60
CA LEU A 612 -1.58 -17.18 21.44
C LEU A 612 -1.04 -16.71 22.80
N ILE A 613 -1.90 -16.59 23.81
CA ILE A 613 -1.49 -16.25 25.19
C ILE A 613 -0.62 -17.37 25.75
N VAL A 614 -1.05 -18.63 25.62
CA VAL A 614 -0.30 -19.80 26.09
C VAL A 614 1.07 -19.86 25.41
N GLN A 615 1.12 -19.64 24.09
CA GLN A 615 2.37 -19.55 23.33
C GLN A 615 3.33 -18.48 23.86
N ARG A 616 2.82 -17.26 24.12
CA ARG A 616 3.64 -16.15 24.65
C ARG A 616 4.14 -16.42 26.05
N MET A 617 3.32 -17.05 26.89
CA MET A 617 3.68 -17.43 28.25
C MET A 617 4.78 -18.49 28.29
N VAL A 618 4.69 -19.53 27.45
CA VAL A 618 5.78 -20.51 27.29
C VAL A 618 7.07 -19.82 26.82
N ASN A 619 6.99 -18.91 25.85
CA ASN A 619 8.15 -18.18 25.37
C ASN A 619 8.78 -17.31 26.48
N ALA A 620 7.96 -16.59 27.24
CA ALA A 620 8.39 -15.76 28.37
C ALA A 620 9.08 -16.59 29.45
N TYR A 621 8.46 -17.71 29.86
CA TYR A 621 9.01 -18.64 30.84
C TYR A 621 10.40 -19.17 30.44
N ILE A 622 10.53 -19.67 29.22
CA ILE A 622 11.80 -20.22 28.70
C ILE A 622 12.85 -19.13 28.51
N SER A 623 12.45 -17.92 28.08
CA SER A 623 13.34 -16.78 27.96
C SER A 623 13.98 -16.38 29.30
N ILE A 624 13.22 -16.41 30.40
CA ILE A 624 13.75 -16.15 31.74
C ILE A 624 14.64 -17.32 32.19
N ALA A 625 14.21 -18.57 31.94
CA ALA A 625 14.97 -19.76 32.29
C ALA A 625 16.37 -19.79 31.63
N LEU A 626 16.48 -19.34 30.38
CA LEU A 626 17.75 -19.22 29.67
C LEU A 626 18.72 -18.26 30.37
N ALA A 627 18.22 -17.19 31.01
CA ALA A 627 19.03 -16.21 31.74
C ALA A 627 19.61 -16.72 33.07
N VAL A 628 19.22 -17.91 33.53
CA VAL A 628 19.84 -18.58 34.68
C VAL A 628 21.30 -18.95 34.39
N LYS A 629 21.67 -19.16 33.12
CA LYS A 629 23.03 -19.51 32.66
C LYS A 629 23.62 -20.77 33.30
N ASP A 630 22.75 -21.69 33.74
CA ASP A 630 23.12 -23.03 34.20
C ASP A 630 22.47 -24.07 33.25
N PRO A 631 23.26 -24.77 32.43
CA PRO A 631 22.71 -25.70 31.44
C PRO A 631 22.01 -26.91 32.07
N SER A 632 22.41 -27.34 33.28
CA SER A 632 21.76 -28.48 33.95
C SER A 632 20.37 -28.10 34.42
N ARG A 633 20.25 -26.95 35.10
CA ARG A 633 18.96 -26.43 35.56
C ARG A 633 18.04 -26.06 34.39
N PHE A 634 18.60 -25.44 33.34
CA PHE A 634 17.84 -25.12 32.13
C PHE A 634 17.34 -26.39 31.41
N GLY A 635 18.16 -27.44 31.33
CA GLY A 635 17.75 -28.73 30.80
C GLY A 635 16.59 -29.37 31.57
N MET A 636 16.61 -29.33 32.91
CA MET A 636 15.50 -29.82 33.73
C MET A 636 14.19 -29.06 33.48
N ILE A 637 14.27 -27.73 33.35
CA ILE A 637 13.12 -26.87 33.04
C ILE A 637 12.50 -27.25 31.70
N ILE A 638 13.34 -27.40 30.66
CA ILE A 638 12.88 -27.84 29.33
C ILE A 638 12.24 -29.22 29.41
N LEU A 639 12.88 -30.17 30.09
CA LEU A 639 12.35 -31.53 30.23
C LEU A 639 10.97 -31.54 30.89
N ASN A 640 10.78 -30.80 31.98
CA ASN A 640 9.50 -30.70 32.68
C ASN A 640 8.41 -30.10 31.77
N LEU A 641 8.73 -29.06 31.01
CA LEU A 641 7.80 -28.46 30.05
C LEU A 641 7.44 -29.45 28.93
N LEU A 642 8.41 -30.17 28.37
CA LEU A 642 8.15 -31.17 27.33
C LEU A 642 7.28 -32.32 27.84
N GLN A 643 7.52 -32.80 29.06
CA GLN A 643 6.67 -33.80 29.71
C GLN A 643 5.24 -33.28 29.92
N LYS A 644 5.09 -32.01 30.30
CA LYS A 644 3.78 -31.37 30.44
C LYS A 644 3.04 -31.32 29.10
N ILE A 645 3.71 -30.88 28.03
CA ILE A 645 3.14 -30.84 26.67
C ILE A 645 2.77 -32.26 26.19
N GLU A 646 3.64 -33.24 26.43
CA GLU A 646 3.35 -34.64 26.07
C GLU A 646 2.12 -35.17 26.80
N SER A 647 1.98 -34.87 28.09
CA SER A 647 0.83 -35.30 28.89
C SER A 647 -0.48 -34.68 28.38
N ALA A 648 -0.46 -33.38 28.03
CA ALA A 648 -1.60 -32.67 27.47
C ALA A 648 -2.01 -33.23 26.11
N PHE A 649 -1.03 -33.55 25.25
CA PHE A 649 -1.29 -34.17 23.95
C PHE A 649 -1.88 -35.58 24.05
N LYS A 650 -1.39 -36.42 24.98
CA LYS A 650 -1.84 -37.82 25.14
C LYS A 650 -3.21 -37.95 25.80
N VAL A 651 -3.52 -37.06 26.74
CA VAL A 651 -4.78 -37.08 27.50
C VAL A 651 -5.51 -35.77 27.26
N PRO A 652 -6.08 -35.58 26.05
CA PRO A 652 -6.89 -34.39 25.80
C PRO A 652 -8.14 -34.41 26.70
N PRO A 653 -8.74 -33.25 26.98
CA PRO A 653 -9.97 -33.17 27.76
C PRO A 653 -11.09 -34.03 27.15
N GLU A 654 -11.90 -34.65 28.02
CA GLU A 654 -13.02 -35.50 27.59
C GLU A 654 -14.09 -34.64 26.89
N ASN A 655 -14.30 -34.92 25.60
CA ASN A 655 -15.27 -34.32 24.67
C ASN A 655 -14.86 -32.99 24.01
N PHE A 656 -14.21 -33.06 22.85
CA PHE A 656 -14.24 -31.96 21.89
C PHE A 656 -15.64 -31.80 21.32
N THR A 657 -16.21 -30.61 21.41
CA THR A 657 -17.55 -30.29 20.90
C THR A 657 -17.59 -30.10 19.39
N SER A 658 -16.44 -29.84 18.75
CA SER A 658 -16.28 -29.72 17.29
C SER A 658 -14.91 -30.27 16.83
N GLU A 659 -14.79 -30.63 15.54
CA GLU A 659 -13.50 -30.98 14.94
C GLU A 659 -12.53 -29.80 14.92
N GLU A 660 -13.02 -28.57 14.78
CA GLU A 660 -12.20 -27.35 14.79
C GLU A 660 -11.44 -27.19 16.10
N LEU A 661 -12.12 -27.36 17.24
CA LEU A 661 -11.49 -27.30 18.57
C LEU A 661 -10.47 -28.42 18.78
N TYR A 662 -10.72 -29.59 18.18
CA TYR A 662 -9.74 -30.68 18.18
C TYR A 662 -8.46 -30.26 17.45
N TYR A 663 -8.56 -29.75 16.21
CA TYR A 663 -7.38 -29.32 15.45
C TYR A 663 -6.68 -28.12 16.09
N GLU A 664 -7.42 -27.13 16.62
CA GLU A 664 -6.84 -25.97 17.31
C GLU A 664 -6.04 -26.39 18.55
N TYR A 665 -6.60 -27.26 19.38
CA TYR A 665 -5.91 -27.78 20.56
C TYR A 665 -4.67 -28.60 20.20
N HIS A 666 -4.76 -29.49 19.21
CA HIS A 666 -3.64 -30.33 18.82
C HIS A 666 -2.56 -29.55 18.05
N SER A 667 -2.91 -28.47 17.34
CA SER A 667 -1.97 -27.56 16.68
C SER A 667 -1.24 -26.63 17.67
N LEU A 668 -1.86 -26.36 18.83
CA LEU A 668 -1.21 -25.64 19.93
C LEU A 668 0.03 -26.40 20.44
N MET A 669 -0.02 -27.72 20.60
CA MET A 669 1.08 -28.52 21.17
C MET A 669 2.42 -28.36 20.43
N PRO A 670 2.52 -28.58 19.10
CA PRO A 670 3.74 -28.30 18.36
C PRO A 670 4.07 -26.80 18.37
N SER A 671 3.08 -25.90 18.43
CA SER A 671 3.34 -24.47 18.59
C SER A 671 4.03 -24.13 19.91
N LEU A 672 3.69 -24.80 21.02
CA LEU A 672 4.36 -24.60 22.31
C LEU A 672 5.82 -25.09 22.28
N VAL A 673 6.07 -26.25 21.66
CA VAL A 673 7.44 -26.75 21.45
C VAL A 673 8.23 -25.78 20.56
N PHE A 674 7.60 -25.22 19.52
CA PHE A 674 8.23 -24.20 18.70
C PHE A 674 8.56 -22.91 19.48
N GLN A 675 7.66 -22.44 20.34
CA GLN A 675 7.93 -21.26 21.18
C GLN A 675 9.07 -21.51 22.18
N MET A 676 9.13 -22.71 22.76
CA MET A 676 10.25 -23.15 23.59
C MET A 676 11.57 -23.16 22.80
N ALA A 677 11.54 -23.69 21.58
CA ALA A 677 12.71 -23.71 20.69
C ALA A 677 13.18 -22.29 20.38
N LYS A 678 12.26 -21.42 19.94
CA LYS A 678 12.53 -20.01 19.64
C LYS A 678 13.08 -19.24 20.84
N ALA A 679 12.55 -19.47 22.04
CA ALA A 679 12.99 -18.83 23.27
C ALA A 679 14.33 -19.36 23.81
N SER A 680 14.73 -20.56 23.38
CA SER A 680 16.03 -21.16 23.73
C SER A 680 17.18 -20.57 22.91
N ASN A 681 16.89 -19.98 21.75
CA ASN A 681 17.89 -19.34 20.91
C ASN A 681 18.50 -18.12 21.61
N LEU A 682 19.81 -17.92 21.42
CA LEU A 682 20.53 -16.81 22.05
C LEU A 682 20.09 -15.45 21.47
N PRO A 683 19.95 -14.40 22.33
CA PRO A 683 19.47 -13.09 21.89
C PRO A 683 20.47 -12.28 21.05
N GLY A 684 21.69 -12.78 20.87
CA GLY A 684 22.78 -12.15 20.14
C GLY A 684 23.92 -13.14 19.93
N GLU A 685 25.12 -12.63 19.71
CA GLU A 685 26.28 -13.51 19.57
C GLU A 685 26.57 -14.25 20.89
N PRO A 686 27.06 -15.50 20.84
CA PRO A 686 27.30 -16.28 22.06
C PRO A 686 28.18 -15.57 23.10
N HIS A 687 29.13 -14.75 22.64
CA HIS A 687 30.04 -14.00 23.50
C HIS A 687 29.42 -12.77 24.19
N ASP A 688 28.28 -12.29 23.69
CA ASP A 688 27.54 -11.19 24.33
C ASP A 688 26.72 -11.70 25.52
N PHE A 689 26.31 -12.97 25.47
CA PHE A 689 25.48 -13.59 26.49
C PHE A 689 26.27 -14.43 27.51
N TYR A 690 27.25 -15.21 27.05
CA TYR A 690 28.06 -16.10 27.88
C TYR A 690 29.53 -15.68 27.93
N THR A 691 30.17 -15.93 29.06
CA THR A 691 31.64 -15.92 29.14
C THR A 691 32.24 -17.09 28.35
N LYS A 692 33.53 -17.00 27.98
CA LYS A 692 34.21 -18.05 27.22
C LYS A 692 34.16 -19.43 27.88
N ASP A 693 34.31 -19.48 29.20
CA ASP A 693 34.25 -20.73 29.95
C ASP A 693 32.83 -21.30 29.98
N GLN A 694 31.82 -20.43 30.13
CA GLN A 694 30.41 -20.84 30.09
C GLN A 694 30.03 -21.44 28.73
N ILE A 695 30.53 -20.89 27.62
CA ILE A 695 30.27 -21.44 26.28
C ILE A 695 30.74 -22.90 26.19
N VAL A 696 31.94 -23.21 26.65
CA VAL A 696 32.48 -24.58 26.61
C VAL A 696 31.61 -25.53 27.44
N VAL A 697 31.19 -25.09 28.63
CA VAL A 697 30.34 -25.90 29.52
C VAL A 697 28.96 -26.16 28.90
N VAL A 698 28.31 -25.14 28.36
CA VAL A 698 27.00 -25.25 27.72
C VAL A 698 27.07 -26.13 26.47
N ASP A 699 28.07 -25.92 25.62
CA ASP A 699 28.29 -26.70 24.39
C ASP A 699 28.50 -28.18 24.71
N THR A 700 29.38 -28.49 25.68
CA THR A 700 29.66 -29.88 26.10
C THR A 700 28.41 -30.56 26.69
N TYR A 701 27.61 -29.82 27.46
CA TYR A 701 26.38 -30.34 28.05
C TYR A 701 25.37 -30.76 26.98
N TRP A 702 25.10 -29.88 26.01
CA TRP A 702 24.12 -30.15 24.94
C TRP A 702 24.63 -31.14 23.88
N GLN A 703 25.94 -31.27 23.70
CA GLN A 703 26.53 -32.36 22.90
C GLN A 703 26.35 -33.73 23.56
N THR A 704 26.51 -33.79 24.88
CA THR A 704 26.32 -35.03 25.65
C THR A 704 24.84 -35.40 25.78
N ASP A 705 23.97 -34.39 25.91
CA ASP A 705 22.51 -34.50 26.08
C ASP A 705 22.11 -35.59 27.10
N ILE A 706 22.62 -35.45 28.33
CA ILE A 706 22.44 -36.44 29.42
C ILE A 706 20.95 -36.72 29.69
N LEU A 707 20.10 -35.70 29.53
CA LEU A 707 18.66 -35.79 29.74
C LEU A 707 17.88 -36.25 28.51
N GLN A 708 18.55 -36.55 27.38
CA GLN A 708 17.94 -37.03 26.14
C GLN A 708 16.87 -36.08 25.58
N ILE A 709 17.06 -34.77 25.75
CA ILE A 709 16.10 -33.73 25.37
C ILE A 709 15.93 -33.69 23.85
N LYS A 710 17.02 -33.78 23.08
CA LYS A 710 16.96 -33.73 21.61
C LYS A 710 16.14 -34.89 21.07
N SER A 711 16.38 -36.09 21.57
CA SER A 711 15.60 -37.29 21.20
C SER A 711 14.14 -37.20 21.63
N PHE A 712 13.85 -36.56 22.76
CA PHE A 712 12.47 -36.37 23.20
C PHE A 712 11.71 -35.38 22.31
N ILE A 713 12.35 -34.27 21.91
CA ILE A 713 11.75 -33.32 20.96
C ILE A 713 11.48 -34.01 19.62
N LEU A 714 12.42 -34.79 19.09
CA LEU A 714 12.22 -35.56 17.86
C LEU A 714 11.09 -36.59 17.98
N HIS A 715 10.96 -37.24 19.14
CA HIS A 715 9.84 -38.13 19.43
C HIS A 715 8.50 -37.39 19.35
N LEU A 716 8.40 -36.22 19.99
CA LEU A 716 7.18 -35.39 19.95
C LEU A 716 6.85 -34.92 18.52
N VAL A 717 7.84 -34.45 17.76
CA VAL A 717 7.66 -34.08 16.34
C VAL A 717 7.09 -35.24 15.54
N GLY A 718 7.61 -36.46 15.75
CA GLY A 718 7.07 -37.67 15.13
C GLY A 718 5.64 -38.00 15.58
N GLN A 719 5.34 -37.89 16.87
CA GLN A 719 3.99 -38.09 17.40
C GLN A 719 2.98 -37.13 16.78
N PHE A 720 3.32 -35.84 16.70
CA PHE A 720 2.43 -34.80 16.20
C PHE A 720 2.13 -34.95 14.70
N SER A 721 3.15 -35.27 13.89
CA SER A 721 3.07 -35.10 12.44
C SER A 721 3.18 -36.38 11.61
N LEU A 722 3.52 -37.53 12.20
CA LEU A 722 3.70 -38.80 11.49
C LEU A 722 2.83 -39.95 12.01
N VAL A 723 2.52 -39.98 13.31
CA VAL A 723 1.84 -41.13 13.94
C VAL A 723 0.31 -41.01 13.86
N ASP A 724 -0.24 -39.85 14.22
CA ASP A 724 -1.68 -39.63 14.16
C ASP A 724 -2.14 -39.38 12.72
N GLN A 725 -2.97 -40.27 12.19
CA GLN A 725 -3.46 -40.20 10.81
C GLN A 725 -4.26 -38.93 10.50
N LYS A 726 -4.99 -38.37 11.48
CA LYS A 726 -5.78 -37.14 11.28
C LYS A 726 -4.86 -35.92 11.19
N LEU A 727 -3.86 -35.86 12.07
CA LEU A 727 -2.94 -34.73 12.17
C LEU A 727 -1.81 -34.77 11.13
N ALA A 728 -1.48 -35.96 10.62
CA ALA A 728 -0.39 -36.12 9.65
C ALA A 728 -0.62 -35.35 8.34
N TYR A 729 -1.86 -35.12 7.92
CA TYR A 729 -2.14 -34.35 6.69
C TYR A 729 -2.34 -32.85 6.95
N ASP A 730 -2.27 -32.40 8.20
CA ASP A 730 -2.46 -30.99 8.56
C ASP A 730 -1.20 -30.17 8.23
N ALA A 731 -1.38 -29.17 7.36
CA ALA A 731 -0.31 -28.30 6.92
C ALA A 731 0.21 -27.37 8.04
N SER A 732 -0.64 -26.95 8.98
CA SER A 732 -0.25 -26.11 10.13
C SER A 732 0.65 -26.87 11.10
N ILE A 733 0.33 -28.15 11.35
CA ILE A 733 1.17 -29.02 12.19
C ILE A 733 2.52 -29.28 11.51
N THR A 734 2.48 -29.51 10.19
CA THR A 734 3.69 -29.71 9.39
C THR A 734 4.59 -28.47 9.40
N GLU A 735 4.01 -27.27 9.26
CA GLU A 735 4.71 -25.99 9.39
C GLU A 735 5.44 -25.91 10.73
N LYS A 736 4.72 -26.09 11.85
CA LYS A 736 5.31 -25.98 13.19
C LYS A 736 6.41 -27.01 13.45
N CYS A 737 6.23 -28.25 12.98
CA CYS A 737 7.26 -29.28 13.07
C CYS A 737 8.51 -28.92 12.26
N CYS A 738 8.35 -28.40 11.04
CA CYS A 738 9.48 -27.92 10.23
C CYS A 738 10.19 -26.73 10.90
N GLN A 739 9.43 -25.82 11.52
CA GLN A 739 9.97 -24.68 12.26
C GLN A 739 10.78 -25.12 13.50
N ILE A 740 10.33 -26.15 14.23
CA ILE A 740 11.10 -26.75 15.33
C ILE A 740 12.43 -27.30 14.82
N LEU A 741 12.41 -28.11 13.75
CA LEU A 741 13.63 -28.70 13.18
C LEU A 741 14.59 -27.64 12.61
N LYS A 742 14.06 -26.50 12.16
CA LYS A 742 14.84 -25.37 11.64
C LYS A 742 15.51 -24.53 12.73
N SER A 743 14.92 -24.45 13.92
CA SER A 743 15.27 -23.48 14.97
C SER A 743 16.76 -23.47 15.36
N GLY A 744 17.40 -24.64 15.46
CA GLY A 744 18.80 -24.79 15.86
C GLY A 744 19.82 -24.93 14.72
N LEU A 745 19.40 -24.92 13.44
CA LEU A 745 20.30 -25.22 12.31
C LEU A 745 21.45 -24.21 12.14
N ASN A 746 21.24 -22.96 12.54
CA ASN A 746 22.22 -21.88 12.41
C ASN A 746 23.00 -21.60 13.70
N GLU A 747 22.74 -22.33 14.79
CA GLU A 747 23.38 -22.06 16.08
C GLU A 747 24.85 -22.48 16.08
N VAL A 748 25.72 -21.59 16.56
CA VAL A 748 27.16 -21.88 16.68
C VAL A 748 27.42 -22.79 17.89
N VAL A 749 26.85 -22.45 19.03
CA VAL A 749 26.90 -23.25 20.27
C VAL A 749 25.80 -24.32 20.23
N ASP A 750 26.08 -25.51 20.76
CA ASP A 750 25.07 -26.56 20.85
C ASP A 750 23.95 -26.22 21.85
N GLY A 751 22.73 -26.66 21.53
CA GLY A 751 21.50 -26.29 22.21
C GLY A 751 20.43 -27.38 22.11
N PRO A 752 19.26 -27.20 22.77
CA PRO A 752 18.21 -28.22 22.85
C PRO A 752 17.61 -28.59 21.49
N CYS A 753 17.66 -27.68 20.50
CA CYS A 753 17.05 -27.88 19.18
C CYS A 753 18.07 -27.94 18.03
N LYS A 754 19.37 -28.09 18.32
CA LYS A 754 20.40 -28.28 17.30
C LYS A 754 20.49 -29.77 16.95
N PHE A 755 19.76 -30.15 15.90
CA PHE A 755 19.68 -31.54 15.43
C PHE A 755 20.72 -31.85 14.34
N PRO A 756 21.24 -33.08 14.30
CA PRO A 756 21.97 -33.58 13.13
C PRO A 756 21.12 -33.53 11.86
N ILE A 757 21.74 -33.16 10.72
CA ILE A 757 21.05 -33.04 9.42
C ILE A 757 20.39 -34.36 8.99
N SER A 758 20.95 -35.50 9.39
CA SER A 758 20.38 -36.82 9.11
C SER A 758 18.95 -36.97 9.62
N TYR A 759 18.64 -36.47 10.82
CA TYR A 759 17.29 -36.53 11.36
C TYR A 759 16.31 -35.67 10.58
N CYS A 760 16.74 -34.47 10.13
CA CYS A 760 15.91 -33.63 9.28
C CYS A 760 15.66 -34.30 7.91
N ALA A 761 16.67 -34.95 7.34
CA ALA A 761 16.55 -35.72 6.10
C ALA A 761 15.61 -36.92 6.23
N ASP A 762 15.71 -37.67 7.34
CA ASP A 762 14.84 -38.81 7.64
C ASP A 762 13.39 -38.37 7.84
N TYR A 763 13.19 -37.26 8.56
CA TYR A 763 11.87 -36.64 8.74
C TYR A 763 11.26 -36.23 7.40
N LEU A 764 12.00 -35.48 6.56
CA LEU A 764 11.55 -35.07 5.24
C LEU A 764 11.16 -36.26 4.35
N SER A 765 11.99 -37.30 4.35
CA SER A 765 11.78 -38.52 3.55
C SER A 765 10.55 -39.31 4.01
N THR A 766 10.24 -39.30 5.30
CA THR A 766 9.05 -39.97 5.85
C THR A 766 7.80 -39.12 5.65
N LYS A 767 7.91 -37.80 5.94
CA LYS A 767 6.77 -36.88 5.95
C LYS A 767 6.15 -36.66 4.57
N ILE A 768 6.96 -36.67 3.51
CA ILE A 768 6.46 -36.52 2.12
C ILE A 768 5.52 -37.66 1.68
N GLU A 769 5.56 -38.82 2.35
CA GLU A 769 4.65 -39.93 2.07
C GLU A 769 3.27 -39.74 2.71
N SER A 770 3.17 -38.88 3.73
CA SER A 770 1.97 -38.64 4.54
C SER A 770 1.74 -37.15 4.76
N CYS A 771 1.69 -36.37 3.68
CA CYS A 771 1.36 -34.94 3.74
C CYS A 771 0.39 -34.55 2.62
N ASP A 772 -0.32 -33.44 2.82
CA ASP A 772 -1.13 -32.81 1.78
C ASP A 772 -0.28 -31.89 0.89
N GLN A 773 -0.89 -31.33 -0.14
CA GLN A 773 -0.21 -30.43 -1.07
C GLN A 773 0.17 -29.09 -0.40
N ASN A 774 -0.65 -28.61 0.55
CA ASN A 774 -0.40 -27.37 1.28
C ASN A 774 0.79 -27.48 2.26
N SER A 775 1.21 -28.71 2.60
CA SER A 775 2.39 -28.97 3.43
C SER A 775 3.72 -28.82 2.68
N LEU A 776 3.71 -28.90 1.34
CA LEU A 776 4.92 -28.91 0.51
C LEU A 776 5.82 -27.67 0.70
N PRO A 777 5.30 -26.43 0.77
CA PRO A 777 6.11 -25.25 1.00
C PRO A 777 6.96 -25.36 2.27
N TYR A 778 6.41 -25.89 3.36
CA TYR A 778 7.13 -26.00 4.63
C TYR A 778 8.24 -27.06 4.59
N LEU A 779 8.01 -28.17 3.89
CA LEU A 779 9.05 -29.19 3.68
C LEU A 779 10.20 -28.63 2.84
N TYR A 780 9.87 -27.87 1.79
CA TYR A 780 10.89 -27.28 0.90
C TYR A 780 11.63 -26.13 1.58
N GLU A 781 10.96 -25.35 2.42
CA GLU A 781 11.60 -24.37 3.30
C GLU A 781 12.59 -25.03 4.27
N LEU A 782 12.29 -26.22 4.79
CA LEU A 782 13.23 -26.97 5.63
C LEU A 782 14.44 -27.44 4.81
N VAL A 783 14.24 -27.95 3.60
CA VAL A 783 15.35 -28.27 2.67
C VAL A 783 16.21 -27.03 2.39
N GLN A 784 15.58 -25.90 2.09
CA GLN A 784 16.27 -24.64 1.88
C GLN A 784 17.06 -24.20 3.12
N ALA A 785 16.46 -24.30 4.32
CA ALA A 785 17.12 -23.96 5.57
C ALA A 785 18.36 -24.85 5.84
N ILE A 786 18.28 -26.15 5.52
CA ILE A 786 19.44 -27.07 5.60
C ILE A 786 20.54 -26.60 4.64
N VAL A 787 20.20 -26.24 3.41
CA VAL A 787 21.18 -25.75 2.43
C VAL A 787 21.80 -24.43 2.89
N ASP A 788 21.00 -23.45 3.30
CA ASP A 788 21.48 -22.13 3.72
C ASP A 788 22.42 -22.19 4.92
N SER A 789 22.11 -23.06 5.89
CA SER A 789 22.91 -23.25 7.11
C SER A 789 24.18 -24.08 6.88
N ASN A 790 24.09 -25.14 6.07
CA ASN A 790 25.13 -26.17 5.97
C ASN A 790 25.82 -26.26 4.60
N TYR A 791 25.62 -25.29 3.68
CA TYR A 791 26.18 -25.34 2.32
C TYR A 791 27.69 -25.61 2.26
N LYS A 792 28.49 -25.25 3.28
CA LYS A 792 29.94 -25.51 3.28
C LYS A 792 30.26 -27.00 3.45
N ALA A 793 29.55 -27.68 4.35
CA ALA A 793 29.77 -29.09 4.68
C ALA A 793 28.96 -30.04 3.80
N LEU A 794 27.78 -29.60 3.34
CA LEU A 794 26.86 -30.43 2.56
C LEU A 794 27.45 -30.82 1.19
N THR A 795 27.39 -32.11 0.89
CA THR A 795 27.78 -32.70 -0.40
C THR A 795 26.58 -32.82 -1.34
N SER A 796 26.84 -32.87 -2.65
CA SER A 796 25.77 -33.03 -3.65
C SER A 796 25.06 -34.38 -3.50
N SER A 797 25.76 -35.44 -3.10
CA SER A 797 25.17 -36.77 -2.87
C SER A 797 24.21 -36.81 -1.69
N GLU A 798 24.51 -36.10 -0.60
CA GLU A 798 23.61 -36.04 0.58
C GLU A 798 22.32 -35.30 0.23
N LEU A 799 22.42 -34.19 -0.49
CA LEU A 799 21.23 -33.45 -0.93
C LEU A 799 20.43 -34.21 -2.00
N GLU A 800 21.11 -34.92 -2.91
CA GLU A 800 20.47 -35.74 -3.93
C GLU A 800 19.58 -36.82 -3.32
N LEU A 801 20.01 -37.49 -2.25
CA LEU A 801 19.18 -38.49 -1.55
C LEU A 801 17.86 -37.89 -1.04
N VAL A 802 17.90 -36.70 -0.45
CA VAL A 802 16.71 -36.01 0.05
C VAL A 802 15.82 -35.54 -1.10
N LEU A 803 16.40 -34.89 -2.12
CA LEU A 803 15.65 -34.39 -3.27
C LEU A 803 15.05 -35.54 -4.11
N ASN A 804 15.67 -36.71 -4.15
CA ASN A 804 15.10 -37.87 -4.82
C ASN A 804 13.75 -38.26 -4.19
N LYS A 805 13.68 -38.29 -2.86
CA LYS A 805 12.45 -38.61 -2.12
C LYS A 805 11.42 -37.49 -2.19
N VAL A 806 11.86 -36.26 -1.95
CA VAL A 806 10.99 -35.10 -1.70
C VAL A 806 10.52 -34.41 -2.99
N PHE A 807 11.26 -34.58 -4.09
CA PHE A 807 10.95 -33.98 -5.39
C PHE A 807 10.85 -35.03 -6.50
N LEU A 808 11.90 -35.83 -6.76
CA LEU A 808 11.98 -36.65 -7.99
C LEU A 808 10.88 -37.72 -8.04
N GLU A 809 10.67 -38.45 -6.95
CA GLU A 809 9.61 -39.48 -6.81
C GLU A 809 8.19 -38.89 -6.90
N LYS A 810 8.03 -37.59 -6.65
CA LYS A 810 6.75 -36.87 -6.66
C LYS A 810 6.56 -35.96 -7.87
N SER A 811 7.55 -35.88 -8.77
CA SER A 811 7.61 -34.88 -9.84
C SER A 811 6.35 -34.82 -10.71
N THR A 812 5.79 -35.97 -11.09
CA THR A 812 4.56 -36.03 -11.90
C THR A 812 3.32 -35.48 -11.19
N GLN A 813 3.26 -35.59 -9.86
CA GLN A 813 2.17 -35.04 -9.05
C GLN A 813 2.33 -33.53 -8.89
N LEU A 814 3.56 -33.04 -8.72
CA LEU A 814 3.86 -31.62 -8.55
C LEU A 814 3.61 -30.78 -9.82
N MET A 815 3.59 -31.42 -11.00
CA MET A 815 3.32 -30.75 -12.28
C MET A 815 1.84 -30.42 -12.50
N SER A 816 0.90 -30.96 -11.72
CA SER A 816 -0.53 -30.78 -11.98
C SER A 816 -1.08 -29.42 -11.54
N ASP A 817 -0.34 -28.66 -10.74
CA ASP A 817 -0.83 -27.46 -10.07
C ASP A 817 0.20 -26.31 -10.05
N SER A 818 -0.29 -25.07 -10.18
CA SER A 818 0.53 -23.86 -10.32
C SER A 818 1.32 -23.55 -9.03
N ASP A 819 0.72 -23.78 -7.85
CA ASP A 819 1.36 -23.49 -6.56
C ASP A 819 2.52 -24.45 -6.27
N SER A 820 2.37 -25.71 -6.68
CA SER A 820 3.46 -26.70 -6.60
C SER A 820 4.60 -26.36 -7.55
N ILE A 821 4.30 -25.90 -8.77
CA ILE A 821 5.32 -25.40 -9.70
C ILE A 821 6.06 -24.20 -9.09
N GLN A 822 5.34 -23.24 -8.52
CA GLN A 822 5.93 -22.09 -7.84
C GLN A 822 6.91 -22.55 -6.76
N THR A 823 6.47 -23.42 -5.85
CA THR A 823 7.27 -23.88 -4.71
C THR A 823 8.54 -24.63 -5.14
N VAL A 824 8.44 -25.52 -6.14
CA VAL A 824 9.61 -26.24 -6.69
C VAL A 824 10.62 -25.26 -7.28
N VAL A 825 10.15 -24.33 -8.12
CA VAL A 825 11.02 -23.38 -8.82
C VAL A 825 11.71 -22.44 -7.82
N GLU A 826 11.02 -22.02 -6.75
CA GLU A 826 11.61 -21.24 -5.66
C GLU A 826 12.70 -22.00 -4.91
N LEU A 827 12.46 -23.28 -4.57
CA LEU A 827 13.45 -24.13 -3.90
C LEU A 827 14.74 -24.21 -4.71
N PHE A 828 14.65 -24.56 -5.99
CA PHE A 828 15.83 -24.69 -6.85
C PHE A 828 16.49 -23.33 -7.11
N ALA A 829 15.73 -22.24 -7.23
CA ALA A 829 16.30 -20.90 -7.34
C ALA A 829 17.15 -20.54 -6.10
N SER A 830 16.63 -20.80 -4.90
CA SER A 830 17.33 -20.56 -3.64
C SER A 830 18.61 -21.38 -3.53
N ILE A 831 18.60 -22.65 -3.94
CA ILE A 831 19.80 -23.50 -3.93
C ILE A 831 20.85 -22.97 -4.92
N LEU A 832 20.45 -22.57 -6.12
CA LEU A 832 21.34 -21.96 -7.12
C LEU A 832 21.93 -20.62 -6.63
N GLU A 833 21.15 -19.80 -5.93
CA GLU A 833 21.65 -18.54 -5.35
C GLU A 833 22.65 -18.78 -4.21
N ARG A 834 22.52 -19.90 -3.47
CA ARG A 834 23.41 -20.24 -2.36
C ARG A 834 24.68 -20.98 -2.79
N LYS A 835 24.54 -22.17 -3.39
CA LYS A 835 25.63 -23.05 -3.81
C LYS A 835 25.19 -23.92 -5.01
N PRO A 836 25.35 -23.45 -6.26
CA PRO A 836 24.91 -24.15 -7.46
C PRO A 836 25.40 -25.60 -7.61
N SER A 837 26.63 -25.87 -7.18
CA SER A 837 27.29 -27.18 -7.34
C SER A 837 26.51 -28.34 -6.69
N LEU A 838 25.59 -28.04 -5.77
CA LEU A 838 24.76 -29.03 -5.10
C LEU A 838 23.71 -29.66 -6.04
N VAL A 839 23.20 -28.90 -7.02
CA VAL A 839 22.08 -29.36 -7.87
C VAL A 839 22.39 -29.33 -9.36
N ILE A 840 23.32 -28.48 -9.81
CA ILE A 840 23.50 -28.22 -11.24
C ILE A 840 24.02 -29.43 -12.04
N HIS A 841 24.72 -30.36 -11.39
CA HIS A 841 25.23 -31.58 -12.02
C HIS A 841 24.29 -32.78 -11.87
N LEU A 842 23.18 -32.62 -11.13
CA LEU A 842 22.22 -33.69 -10.90
C LEU A 842 21.26 -33.85 -12.09
N TYR A 843 20.85 -35.09 -12.37
CA TYR A 843 19.88 -35.38 -13.43
C TYR A 843 18.55 -34.66 -13.23
N MET A 844 18.09 -34.51 -11.99
CA MET A 844 16.82 -33.81 -11.68
C MET A 844 16.79 -32.36 -12.19
N MET A 845 17.94 -31.72 -12.39
CA MET A 845 18.00 -30.35 -12.91
C MET A 845 17.42 -30.25 -14.33
N SER A 846 17.58 -31.27 -15.17
CA SER A 846 16.95 -31.26 -16.51
C SER A 846 15.43 -31.35 -16.44
N ILE A 847 14.90 -32.09 -15.47
CA ILE A 847 13.45 -32.17 -15.18
C ILE A 847 12.94 -30.81 -14.72
N VAL A 848 13.61 -30.18 -13.75
CA VAL A 848 13.23 -28.83 -13.27
C VAL A 848 13.21 -27.82 -14.42
N LEU A 849 14.22 -27.84 -15.29
CA LEU A 849 14.29 -26.94 -16.44
C LEU A 849 13.13 -27.15 -17.43
N ALA A 850 12.87 -28.40 -17.82
CA ALA A 850 11.89 -28.73 -18.85
C ALA A 850 10.44 -28.66 -18.35
N ASP A 851 10.18 -29.22 -17.17
CA ASP A 851 8.83 -29.56 -16.72
C ASP A 851 8.26 -28.55 -15.72
N PHE A 852 9.09 -27.69 -15.11
CA PHE A 852 8.66 -26.71 -14.11
C PHE A 852 9.03 -25.28 -14.50
N ALA A 853 10.31 -25.02 -14.78
CA ALA A 853 10.81 -23.68 -15.05
C ALA A 853 10.32 -23.13 -16.40
N LEU A 854 10.24 -23.94 -17.46
CA LEU A 854 9.70 -23.48 -18.74
C LEU A 854 8.20 -23.13 -18.67
N PRO A 855 7.30 -24.01 -18.15
CA PRO A 855 5.88 -23.68 -18.02
C PRO A 855 5.60 -22.44 -17.17
N SER A 856 6.41 -22.19 -16.13
CA SER A 856 6.23 -21.02 -15.25
C SER A 856 6.32 -19.66 -15.99
N ILE A 857 6.99 -19.61 -17.15
CA ILE A 857 7.13 -18.38 -17.96
C ILE A 857 5.81 -17.94 -18.59
N THR A 858 4.93 -18.89 -18.89
CA THR A 858 3.64 -18.65 -19.55
C THR A 858 2.46 -18.83 -18.59
N ALA A 859 2.72 -18.92 -17.29
CA ALA A 859 1.69 -19.00 -16.27
C ALA A 859 0.84 -17.72 -16.27
N ASN A 860 -0.47 -17.88 -16.06
CA ASN A 860 -1.38 -16.74 -15.91
C ASN A 860 -1.23 -16.10 -14.52
N GLU A 861 -0.87 -16.91 -13.52
CA GLU A 861 -0.68 -16.48 -12.14
C GLU A 861 0.63 -15.68 -11.99
N THR A 862 0.52 -14.45 -11.49
CA THR A 862 1.68 -13.55 -11.40
C THR A 862 2.75 -14.03 -10.41
N LEU A 863 2.36 -14.78 -9.37
CA LEU A 863 3.30 -15.34 -8.39
C LEU A 863 4.18 -16.44 -9.01
N THR A 864 3.57 -17.43 -9.65
CA THR A 864 4.27 -18.49 -10.40
C THR A 864 5.20 -17.90 -11.46
N LEU A 865 4.75 -16.86 -12.18
CA LEU A 865 5.57 -16.13 -13.15
C LEU A 865 6.79 -15.47 -12.49
N ARG A 866 6.63 -14.77 -11.36
CA ARG A 866 7.74 -14.12 -10.64
C ARG A 866 8.77 -15.14 -10.18
N SER A 867 8.31 -16.25 -9.63
CA SER A 867 9.19 -17.33 -9.14
C SER A 867 9.92 -18.02 -10.28
N GLY A 868 9.23 -18.29 -11.39
CA GLY A 868 9.80 -18.67 -12.69
C GLY A 868 10.95 -17.78 -13.15
N MET A 869 10.68 -16.47 -13.22
CA MET A 869 11.67 -15.49 -13.67
C MET A 869 12.85 -15.36 -12.70
N LYS A 870 12.61 -15.50 -11.39
CA LYS A 870 13.68 -15.55 -10.38
C LYS A 870 14.61 -16.74 -10.61
N PHE A 871 14.05 -17.93 -10.84
CA PHE A 871 14.83 -19.12 -11.16
C PHE A 871 15.68 -18.94 -12.42
N TRP A 872 15.09 -18.46 -13.52
CA TRP A 872 15.83 -18.23 -14.76
C TRP A 872 16.95 -17.21 -14.56
N ASN A 873 16.69 -16.14 -13.81
CA ASN A 873 17.70 -15.15 -13.45
C ASN A 873 18.87 -15.78 -12.66
N ALA A 874 18.57 -16.62 -11.65
CA ALA A 874 19.57 -17.35 -10.89
C ALA A 874 20.39 -18.32 -11.77
N MET A 875 19.72 -19.10 -12.62
CA MET A 875 20.34 -20.09 -13.51
C MET A 875 21.22 -19.45 -14.59
N ILE A 876 20.75 -18.36 -15.21
CA ILE A 876 21.50 -17.65 -16.25
C ILE A 876 22.70 -16.93 -15.64
N THR A 877 22.52 -16.22 -14.52
CA THR A 877 23.59 -15.41 -13.93
C THR A 877 24.61 -16.23 -13.16
N LEU A 878 24.17 -17.27 -12.45
CA LEU A 878 24.98 -18.20 -11.67
C LEU A 878 26.11 -17.55 -10.86
N ARG A 879 25.76 -16.56 -10.03
CA ARG A 879 26.72 -15.65 -9.38
C ARG A 879 27.75 -16.34 -8.48
N ARG A 880 27.40 -17.46 -7.83
CA ARG A 880 28.23 -18.17 -6.84
C ARG A 880 28.82 -19.49 -7.33
N GLY A 881 28.64 -19.85 -8.60
CA GLY A 881 29.10 -21.13 -9.16
C GLY A 881 30.60 -21.14 -9.50
N SER A 882 31.23 -22.32 -9.42
CA SER A 882 32.58 -22.57 -9.92
C SER A 882 32.65 -22.46 -11.46
N GLN A 883 33.85 -22.47 -12.02
CA GLN A 883 34.01 -22.46 -13.49
C GLN A 883 33.34 -23.66 -14.16
N GLN A 884 33.39 -24.84 -13.52
CA GLN A 884 32.72 -26.04 -14.01
C GLN A 884 31.19 -25.90 -13.94
N ASP A 885 30.65 -25.32 -12.87
CA ASP A 885 29.21 -25.05 -12.75
C ASP A 885 28.75 -24.07 -13.82
N GLN A 886 29.53 -23.01 -14.07
CA GLN A 886 29.22 -22.04 -15.13
C GLN A 886 29.30 -22.65 -16.53
N GLN A 887 30.22 -23.60 -16.77
CA GLN A 887 30.26 -24.35 -18.02
C GLN A 887 29.02 -25.22 -18.16
N ARG A 888 28.66 -25.97 -17.13
CA ARG A 888 27.48 -26.85 -17.13
C ARG A 888 26.17 -26.07 -17.31
N ALA A 889 26.02 -24.91 -16.65
CA ALA A 889 24.90 -24.00 -16.87
C ALA A 889 24.82 -23.54 -18.33
N ARG A 890 25.96 -23.17 -18.92
CA ARG A 890 26.02 -22.74 -20.33
C ARG A 890 25.60 -23.83 -21.29
N GLU A 891 26.03 -25.07 -21.06
CA GLU A 891 25.62 -26.23 -21.85
C GLU A 891 24.09 -26.41 -21.80
N MET A 892 23.51 -26.47 -20.60
CA MET A 892 22.06 -26.62 -20.42
C MET A 892 21.25 -25.46 -21.01
N ILE A 893 21.69 -24.22 -20.81
CA ILE A 893 21.00 -23.03 -21.37
C ILE A 893 21.10 -23.02 -22.90
N THR A 894 22.23 -23.46 -23.47
CA THR A 894 22.37 -23.53 -24.92
C THR A 894 21.46 -24.60 -25.52
N GLU A 895 21.28 -25.73 -24.82
CA GLU A 895 20.37 -26.81 -25.23
C GLU A 895 18.89 -26.39 -25.18
N ILE A 896 18.45 -25.77 -24.08
CA ILE A 896 17.04 -25.37 -23.88
C ILE A 896 16.72 -23.98 -24.45
N GLY A 897 17.73 -23.23 -24.89
CA GLY A 897 17.65 -21.83 -25.30
C GLY A 897 16.56 -21.49 -26.33
N PRO A 898 16.35 -22.29 -27.39
CA PRO A 898 15.25 -22.07 -28.32
C PRO A 898 13.87 -22.14 -27.65
N SER A 899 13.64 -23.16 -26.81
CA SER A 899 12.39 -23.34 -26.06
C SER A 899 12.18 -22.26 -25.01
N LEU A 900 13.26 -21.86 -24.31
CA LEU A 900 13.25 -20.75 -23.35
C LEU A 900 12.85 -19.45 -24.04
N THR A 901 13.50 -19.12 -25.17
CA THR A 901 13.23 -17.89 -25.92
C THR A 901 11.79 -17.87 -26.46
N LYS A 902 11.30 -19.01 -26.94
CA LYS A 902 9.91 -19.15 -27.40
C LYS A 902 8.91 -18.86 -26.29
N ASN A 903 9.07 -19.51 -25.13
CA ASN A 903 8.18 -19.30 -23.99
C ASN A 903 8.29 -17.86 -23.46
N LEU A 904 9.51 -17.33 -23.38
CA LEU A 904 9.76 -15.96 -22.90
C LEU A 904 9.08 -14.92 -23.80
N MET A 905 9.18 -15.05 -25.12
CA MET A 905 8.48 -14.15 -26.05
C MET A 905 6.96 -14.34 -26.04
N THR A 906 6.48 -15.58 -25.93
CA THR A 906 5.03 -15.86 -25.90
C THR A 906 4.40 -15.31 -24.62
N GLY A 907 5.01 -15.58 -23.47
CA GLY A 907 4.60 -15.04 -22.17
C GLY A 907 4.70 -13.52 -22.13
N PHE A 908 5.80 -12.95 -22.64
CA PHE A 908 5.98 -11.49 -22.69
C PHE A 908 4.91 -10.80 -23.53
N ILE A 909 4.58 -11.33 -24.71
CA ILE A 909 3.55 -10.75 -25.59
C ILE A 909 2.15 -10.87 -24.96
N GLY A 910 1.84 -12.00 -24.32
CA GLY A 910 0.51 -12.29 -23.75
C GLY A 910 0.24 -11.71 -22.36
N THR A 911 1.25 -11.14 -21.69
CA THR A 911 1.09 -10.64 -20.32
C THR A 911 0.46 -9.24 -20.25
N THR A 912 0.05 -8.81 -19.06
CA THR A 912 -0.46 -7.45 -18.80
C THR A 912 0.67 -6.44 -18.68
N ARG A 913 0.39 -5.14 -18.94
CA ARG A 913 1.39 -4.06 -18.82
C ARG A 913 2.10 -4.03 -17.46
N SER A 914 1.38 -4.35 -16.37
CA SER A 914 1.92 -4.39 -15.00
C SER A 914 2.99 -5.46 -14.78
N ASN A 915 3.01 -6.51 -15.62
CA ASN A 915 3.89 -7.67 -15.45
C ASN A 915 5.15 -7.61 -16.32
N LEU A 916 5.29 -6.62 -17.20
CA LEU A 916 6.45 -6.48 -18.09
C LEU A 916 7.78 -6.38 -17.33
N GLU A 917 7.76 -5.72 -16.18
CA GLU A 917 8.97 -5.54 -15.34
C GLU A 917 9.56 -6.86 -14.86
N ILE A 918 8.74 -7.91 -14.74
CA ILE A 918 9.15 -9.24 -14.29
C ILE A 918 10.03 -9.93 -15.36
N PHE A 919 9.79 -9.66 -16.65
CA PHE A 919 10.52 -10.28 -17.76
C PHE A 919 11.86 -9.62 -18.05
N TYR A 920 11.99 -8.32 -17.81
CA TYR A 920 13.17 -7.53 -18.19
C TYR A 920 14.50 -8.08 -17.68
N PRO A 921 14.65 -8.52 -16.40
CA PRO A 921 15.91 -9.09 -15.92
C PRO A 921 16.36 -10.31 -16.73
N VAL A 922 15.44 -11.22 -17.07
CA VAL A 922 15.77 -12.46 -17.79
C VAL A 922 16.23 -12.16 -19.22
N PHE A 923 15.52 -11.28 -19.94
CA PHE A 923 15.95 -10.83 -21.27
C PHE A 923 17.35 -10.20 -21.23
N ARG A 924 17.57 -9.25 -20.31
CA ARG A 924 18.86 -8.57 -20.16
C ARG A 924 20.01 -9.56 -19.94
N ASN A 925 19.82 -10.51 -19.03
CA ASN A 925 20.86 -11.49 -18.71
C ASN A 925 21.14 -12.45 -19.87
N LEU A 926 20.11 -12.88 -20.59
CA LEU A 926 20.27 -13.71 -21.79
C LEU A 926 21.04 -12.96 -22.88
N ILE A 927 20.69 -11.70 -23.14
CA ILE A 927 21.38 -10.88 -24.15
C ILE A 927 22.83 -10.62 -23.74
N ALA A 928 23.09 -10.35 -22.46
CA ALA A 928 24.43 -10.08 -21.96
C ALA A 928 25.36 -11.31 -22.04
N LYS A 929 24.84 -12.53 -21.80
CA LYS A 929 25.66 -13.75 -21.75
C LYS A 929 25.65 -14.61 -23.02
N TYR A 930 24.56 -14.61 -23.77
CA TYR A 930 24.31 -15.48 -24.92
C TYR A 930 23.99 -14.68 -26.17
N GLN A 931 24.65 -13.54 -26.38
CA GLN A 931 24.31 -12.57 -27.43
C GLN A 931 24.20 -13.19 -28.84
N LEU A 932 25.12 -14.10 -29.19
CA LEU A 932 25.14 -14.76 -30.50
C LEU A 932 23.95 -15.71 -30.66
N GLN A 933 23.72 -16.58 -29.68
CA GLN A 933 22.64 -17.55 -29.70
C GLN A 933 21.26 -16.88 -29.60
N MET A 934 21.13 -15.84 -28.76
CA MET A 934 19.89 -15.07 -28.63
C MET A 934 19.45 -14.43 -29.94
N LYS A 935 20.40 -14.02 -30.79
CA LYS A 935 20.08 -13.52 -32.13
C LYS A 935 19.37 -14.58 -32.96
N GLU A 936 19.92 -15.80 -32.98
CA GLU A 936 19.37 -16.93 -33.73
C GLU A 936 18.01 -17.36 -33.15
N TRP A 937 17.92 -17.54 -31.84
CA TRP A 937 16.68 -17.96 -31.17
C TRP A 937 15.55 -16.94 -31.33
N LEU A 938 15.82 -15.63 -31.21
CA LEU A 938 14.81 -14.60 -31.42
C LEU A 938 14.35 -14.54 -32.88
N GLN A 939 15.27 -14.70 -33.83
CA GLN A 939 14.93 -14.70 -35.25
C GLN A 939 13.96 -15.85 -35.58
N ASP A 940 14.24 -17.06 -35.11
CA ASP A 940 13.38 -18.22 -35.32
C ASP A 940 11.99 -18.06 -34.69
N VAL A 941 11.92 -17.55 -33.46
CA VAL A 941 10.66 -17.37 -32.73
C VAL A 941 9.80 -16.28 -33.35
N LEU A 942 10.39 -15.12 -33.70
CA LEU A 942 9.65 -14.00 -34.25
C LEU A 942 9.09 -14.30 -35.66
N ILE A 943 9.80 -15.09 -36.47
CA ILE A 943 9.30 -15.57 -37.77
C ILE A 943 8.07 -16.47 -37.57
N GLN A 944 8.07 -17.33 -36.55
CA GLN A 944 6.95 -18.23 -36.27
C GLN A 944 5.68 -17.48 -35.79
N LEU A 945 5.84 -16.33 -35.14
CA LEU A 945 4.72 -15.55 -34.61
C LEU A 945 3.89 -14.85 -35.71
N LYS A 946 4.37 -14.80 -36.97
CA LYS A 946 3.65 -14.29 -38.18
C LYS A 946 2.95 -12.92 -38.05
N LYS A 947 3.34 -12.09 -37.07
CA LYS A 947 2.73 -10.78 -36.80
C LYS A 947 3.48 -9.60 -37.45
N PHE A 948 4.71 -9.80 -37.94
CA PHE A 948 5.59 -8.71 -38.39
C PHE A 948 6.33 -9.04 -39.68
N ASP A 949 6.64 -8.01 -40.46
CA ASP A 949 7.53 -8.11 -41.61
C ASP A 949 8.98 -8.41 -41.19
N GLN A 950 9.72 -9.13 -42.05
CA GLN A 950 11.11 -9.53 -41.79
C GLN A 950 12.02 -8.33 -41.46
N THR A 951 11.81 -7.19 -42.11
CA THR A 951 12.60 -5.96 -41.90
C THR A 951 12.42 -5.38 -40.50
N LYS A 952 11.20 -5.46 -39.93
CA LYS A 952 10.90 -5.01 -38.58
C LYS A 952 11.53 -5.93 -37.54
N ILE A 953 11.43 -7.24 -37.74
CA ILE A 953 12.07 -8.26 -36.90
C ILE A 953 13.57 -8.02 -36.83
N ASP A 954 14.23 -7.85 -37.99
CA ASP A 954 15.66 -7.60 -38.06
C ASP A 954 16.07 -6.29 -37.36
N THR A 955 15.24 -5.25 -37.47
CA THR A 955 15.48 -3.95 -36.83
C THR A 955 15.35 -4.05 -35.31
N PHE A 956 14.31 -4.73 -34.81
CA PHE A 956 14.09 -4.97 -33.39
C PHE A 956 15.26 -5.76 -32.79
N ILE A 957 15.64 -6.89 -33.40
CA ILE A 957 16.75 -7.72 -32.91
C ILE A 957 18.06 -6.92 -32.90
N LYS A 958 18.35 -6.14 -33.95
CA LYS A 958 19.55 -5.28 -33.98
C LYS A 958 19.54 -4.25 -32.85
N ARG A 959 18.44 -3.52 -32.66
CA ARG A 959 18.28 -2.53 -31.57
C ARG A 959 18.48 -3.20 -30.20
N LEU A 960 17.87 -4.35 -30.00
CA LEU A 960 17.92 -5.10 -28.74
C LEU A 960 19.35 -5.57 -28.42
N LEU A 961 20.06 -6.15 -29.39
CA LEU A 961 21.44 -6.64 -29.20
C LEU A 961 22.46 -5.52 -28.99
N LEU A 962 22.23 -4.32 -29.51
CA LEU A 962 23.11 -3.16 -29.30
C LEU A 962 23.15 -2.72 -27.84
N THR A 963 22.09 -2.96 -27.07
CA THR A 963 22.03 -2.61 -25.64
C THR A 963 22.99 -3.44 -24.78
N ARG A 964 23.45 -4.59 -25.28
CA ARG A 964 24.27 -5.56 -24.53
C ARG A 964 23.68 -5.94 -23.17
N GLY A 965 22.35 -5.93 -23.04
CA GLY A 965 21.64 -6.27 -21.81
C GLY A 965 21.59 -5.16 -20.74
N GLN A 966 21.93 -3.91 -21.09
CA GLN A 966 21.76 -2.75 -20.19
C GLN A 966 20.29 -2.34 -20.04
N HIS A 967 19.99 -1.40 -19.12
CA HIS A 967 18.63 -0.92 -18.84
C HIS A 967 17.88 -0.38 -20.08
N ALA A 968 18.59 0.13 -21.09
CA ALA A 968 18.00 0.53 -22.37
C ALA A 968 17.24 -0.61 -23.08
N CYS A 969 17.56 -1.87 -22.77
CA CYS A 969 16.83 -3.06 -23.25
C CYS A 969 15.35 -3.03 -22.86
N ASN A 970 15.03 -2.53 -21.66
CA ASN A 970 13.67 -2.50 -21.13
C ASN A 970 12.78 -1.63 -22.02
N GLN A 971 13.28 -0.46 -22.42
CA GLN A 971 12.53 0.48 -23.25
C GLN A 971 12.25 -0.11 -24.64
N ILE A 972 13.24 -0.77 -25.25
CA ILE A 972 13.06 -1.43 -26.56
C ILE A 972 12.05 -2.58 -26.47
N LEU A 973 12.08 -3.37 -25.39
CA LEU A 973 11.11 -4.43 -25.15
C LEU A 973 9.70 -3.87 -24.93
N LYS A 974 9.58 -2.78 -24.15
CA LYS A 974 8.31 -2.09 -23.90
C LYS A 974 7.70 -1.52 -25.19
N GLU A 975 8.49 -0.80 -25.98
CA GLU A 975 8.09 -0.29 -27.30
C GLU A 975 7.58 -1.43 -28.19
N PHE A 976 8.31 -2.55 -28.23
CA PHE A 976 7.92 -3.72 -29.00
C PHE A 976 6.61 -4.36 -28.50
N TRP A 977 6.43 -4.49 -27.18
CA TRP A 977 5.20 -5.02 -26.58
C TRP A 977 4.00 -4.15 -26.90
N LEU A 978 4.17 -2.83 -26.81
CA LEU A 978 3.14 -1.84 -27.12
C LEU A 978 2.75 -1.92 -28.60
N GLU A 979 3.72 -1.90 -29.52
CA GLU A 979 3.45 -2.07 -30.96
C GLU A 979 2.73 -3.40 -31.25
N THR A 980 3.14 -4.49 -30.61
CA THR A 980 2.53 -5.83 -30.78
C THR A 980 1.08 -5.89 -30.34
N ASN A 981 0.71 -5.12 -29.31
CA ASN A 981 -0.62 -5.08 -28.74
C ASN A 981 -1.47 -3.89 -29.27
N GLY A 982 -0.96 -3.12 -30.23
CA GLY A 982 -1.66 -1.96 -30.80
C GLY A 982 -1.79 -0.79 -29.82
N LEU A 983 -0.88 -0.71 -28.85
CA LEU A 983 -0.78 0.33 -27.84
C LEU A 983 0.43 1.23 -28.19
N VAL A 984 0.46 2.49 -27.72
CA VAL A 984 1.55 3.43 -28.01
C VAL A 984 2.31 3.76 -26.71
N ASP A 985 3.63 3.90 -26.77
CA ASP A 985 4.48 4.26 -25.62
C ASP A 985 4.63 5.78 -25.51
N TYR A 986 4.24 6.33 -24.36
CA TYR A 986 4.35 7.76 -24.05
C TYR A 986 5.60 8.13 -23.25
N SER A 987 6.43 7.16 -22.84
CA SER A 987 7.52 7.41 -21.89
C SER A 987 8.93 7.54 -22.50
N SER A 988 9.07 7.46 -23.82
CA SER A 988 10.37 7.62 -24.49
C SER A 988 10.35 8.71 -25.55
N ARG A 989 10.25 9.97 -25.11
CA ARG A 989 11.02 11.08 -25.69
C ARG A 989 11.47 12.04 -24.61
#